data_AF-A0A0R0JB13-F1
#
_entry.id   AF-A0A0R0JB13-F1
#
_cell.length_a   1.000
_cell.length_b   1.000
_cell.length_c   1.000
_cell.angle_alpha   90.00
_cell.angle_beta   90.00
_cell.angle_gamma   90.00
#
_symmetry.space_group_name_H-M   'P 1'
#
loop_
_entity.id
_entity.type
_entity.pdbx_description
1 polymer ?
#
loop_
_entity_poly.entity_id
_entity_poly.type
_entity_poly.pdbx_seq_one_letter_code
_entity_poly.pdbx_strand_id
1 'polypeptide(L)'
;MFGREHMQQAHLGNMAENPIRVTMIPWSAFGHLIPFFKLSIALAKAGVHVSFISTPKNIQRLPKIPSTLSHLVHFVELPLPSLDNDILPEGAEATVDIPFEKHEYLKAALDKLQDAVKQFVANQLPDWIICDFNPHWVVDIAQEFQVKLILFSILSATGTTFIVPPGTRAGHLSPESLTAPPEWVTFPSSVAFRIHEAIHFCAGFDKVNSSGVSDFERVIKIHDASKAVIFRSCYEIEGEYLNAYQKLFEKPMIPIGLLPVERGVVDGCSDNIFEWLDKQASKSVVFVGFGSELKLSKDQVFEIAYGLEESQLPFLWALRKPSWESNDGYSLPVGFIERTSNRGRVCKGWIPQLEILAHSSIGGSLFHSGWGSVIENLQFGNTLVLLPFNIEQPLNARFLVEKRLAIEVKRNEDGSFTRNDIAASLRQAMVLEEGKKIRNNTREAAAIVGNLKLHQDHYNPIRVTMIPWSAFGHLIPFFKLSIALAKAGVHVSFISTPKNIQRLPKIPSTLSHLVHFVELPLPSLDNDILPEGAEATLDIPFEKHEYLKAAYDKLQDAVKQFVANQLPDWIICDFNPHWVVDIAQEFQVKLILFVIISATGATFIGPPGTRTGPLSPESLTAPPEWVTFPSSVAFRKHEAIHFCAGSYKVSSSGVSDFERIIKLHGASKAVLFRSCYEIEGEYLNAFQKLVEKPVIPIGLLPVERQVVDGCSDTIFEWLDKQASKSVVFVGFGSELKLSKDQVFEIAYGLEESQLPFLWALRKPSWESNDEYSLPVGFIERTSNRGSVCKGWIPQLEILAHSSIGGSLFHSGLGSVIENLQFGHTLVVLPFNIDQPLIARFLVEKGLAIEVKRNEDGSFTRNDIAASLRQAMVLEEGKKIRNNTREAAAIVGNLKLHQDHYVAAFVQFLKNGIWKPI
;
A
#
# COMPACT_ATOMS: atom_id res chain seq x y z
N MET A 1 27.55 20.99 -43.19
CA MET A 1 26.87 19.72 -42.88
C MET A 1 27.60 19.12 -41.69
N PHE A 2 27.12 19.05 -40.45
CA PHE A 2 25.78 19.12 -39.88
C PHE A 2 25.83 20.03 -38.64
N GLY A 3 24.78 20.83 -38.45
CA GLY A 3 24.45 21.48 -37.20
C GLY A 3 23.11 20.96 -36.71
N ARG A 4 22.91 21.03 -35.38
CA ARG A 4 21.74 20.62 -34.56
C ARG A 4 21.91 19.28 -33.84
N GLU A 5 22.57 19.31 -32.67
CA GLU A 5 22.38 18.30 -31.61
C GLU A 5 22.96 18.76 -30.24
N HIS A 6 22.59 19.96 -29.77
CA HIS A 6 22.96 20.43 -28.41
C HIS A 6 21.81 21.15 -27.66
N MET A 7 20.56 20.76 -27.90
CA MET A 7 19.39 21.29 -27.14
C MET A 7 18.51 20.21 -26.50
N GLN A 8 19.11 19.15 -25.94
CA GLN A 8 18.34 18.11 -25.21
C GLN A 8 18.99 17.56 -23.93
N GLN A 9 20.01 18.22 -23.35
CA GLN A 9 20.66 17.78 -22.11
C GLN A 9 20.51 18.74 -20.90
N ALA A 10 19.67 19.77 -20.99
CA ALA A 10 19.57 20.81 -19.94
C ALA A 10 18.36 20.67 -18.97
N HIS A 11 17.70 19.51 -18.85
CA HIS A 11 16.47 19.37 -18.05
C HIS A 11 16.48 18.30 -16.94
N LEU A 12 17.64 17.73 -16.58
CA LEU A 12 17.71 16.70 -15.52
C LEU A 12 18.78 16.94 -14.44
N GLY A 13 19.38 18.13 -14.37
CA GLY A 13 20.25 18.54 -13.26
C GLY A 13 19.79 19.89 -12.72
N ASN A 14 19.18 19.90 -11.53
CA ASN A 14 18.97 21.03 -10.58
C ASN A 14 17.65 20.98 -9.77
N MET A 15 17.09 19.81 -9.43
CA MET A 15 15.91 19.76 -8.55
C MET A 15 16.20 20.07 -7.06
N ALA A 16 17.46 20.29 -6.66
CA ALA A 16 17.82 20.66 -5.29
C ALA A 16 17.97 22.18 -5.04
N GLU A 17 17.87 23.04 -6.06
CA GLU A 17 18.09 24.50 -5.91
C GLU A 17 16.83 25.37 -5.97
N ASN A 18 15.65 24.84 -6.29
CA ASN A 18 14.40 25.61 -6.24
C ASN A 18 13.27 24.75 -5.62
N PRO A 19 12.77 25.11 -4.41
CA PRO A 19 11.67 24.37 -3.80
C PRO A 19 10.39 24.59 -4.61
N ILE A 20 9.60 23.51 -4.77
CA ILE A 20 8.33 23.53 -5.50
C ILE A 20 7.42 24.60 -4.90
N ARG A 21 6.81 25.44 -5.75
CA ARG A 21 5.87 26.49 -5.37
C ARG A 21 4.46 26.14 -5.78
N VAL A 22 3.54 26.22 -4.83
CA VAL A 22 2.12 25.91 -5.01
C VAL A 22 1.27 27.11 -4.60
N THR A 23 0.31 27.47 -5.44
CA THR A 23 -0.74 28.45 -5.10
C THR A 23 -2.05 27.74 -4.80
N MET A 24 -2.66 28.03 -3.65
CA MET A 24 -3.94 27.49 -3.21
C MET A 24 -5.06 28.50 -3.42
N ILE A 25 -6.15 28.08 -4.07
CA ILE A 25 -7.31 28.93 -4.37
C ILE A 25 -8.62 28.22 -3.97
N PRO A 26 -9.00 28.25 -2.69
CA PRO A 26 -10.21 27.63 -2.16
C PRO A 26 -11.49 28.41 -2.48
N TRP A 27 -12.65 27.73 -2.43
CA TRP A 27 -13.96 28.40 -2.33
C TRP A 27 -14.15 29.05 -0.95
N SER A 28 -14.82 30.20 -0.88
CA SER A 28 -15.03 30.97 0.37
C SER A 28 -16.15 30.40 1.26
N ALA A 29 -16.00 29.12 1.62
CA ALA A 29 -16.79 28.43 2.63
C ALA A 29 -15.83 27.70 3.58
N PHE A 30 -16.10 27.71 4.89
CA PHE A 30 -15.16 27.13 5.88
C PHE A 30 -15.00 25.62 5.75
N GLY A 31 -16.01 24.93 5.20
CA GLY A 31 -15.91 23.52 4.80
C GLY A 31 -14.84 23.27 3.73
N HIS A 32 -14.43 24.30 2.99
CA HIS A 32 -13.43 24.26 1.92
C HIS A 32 -12.11 24.92 2.35
N LEU A 33 -12.16 26.10 2.97
CA LEU A 33 -10.99 26.85 3.45
C LEU A 33 -10.14 26.03 4.43
N ILE A 34 -10.77 25.35 5.39
CA ILE A 34 -10.05 24.59 6.43
C ILE A 34 -9.29 23.40 5.81
N PRO A 35 -9.90 22.53 4.98
CA PRO A 35 -9.16 21.48 4.28
C PRO A 35 -8.00 21.97 3.44
N PHE A 36 -8.20 23.05 2.66
CA PHE A 36 -7.11 23.64 1.87
C PHE A 36 -5.98 24.10 2.76
N PHE A 37 -6.27 24.78 3.87
CA PHE A 37 -5.26 25.25 4.81
C PHE A 37 -4.47 24.07 5.39
N LYS A 38 -5.16 23.00 5.79
CA LYS A 38 -4.50 21.79 6.30
C LYS A 38 -3.61 21.13 5.26
N LEU A 39 -4.05 21.04 4.00
CA LEU A 39 -3.23 20.54 2.91
C LEU A 39 -2.00 21.44 2.70
N SER A 40 -2.14 22.76 2.80
CA SER A 40 -1.01 23.69 2.75
C SER A 40 0.02 23.40 3.84
N ILE A 41 -0.43 23.16 5.08
CA ILE A 41 0.47 22.77 6.18
C ILE A 41 1.15 21.43 5.90
N ALA A 42 0.43 20.43 5.37
CA ALA A 42 1.00 19.13 5.04
C ALA A 42 2.06 19.22 3.94
N LEU A 43 1.80 19.98 2.87
CA LEU A 43 2.75 20.23 1.79
C LEU A 43 3.99 20.99 2.28
N ALA A 44 3.80 22.00 3.14
CA ALA A 44 4.93 22.73 3.73
C ALA A 44 5.81 21.84 4.61
N LYS A 45 5.22 20.91 5.37
CA LYS A 45 6.02 19.90 6.10
C LYS A 45 6.85 19.01 5.17
N ALA A 46 6.44 18.86 3.90
CA ALA A 46 7.18 18.16 2.86
C ALA A 46 8.14 19.07 2.05
N GLY A 47 8.37 20.31 2.48
CA GLY A 47 9.32 21.25 1.86
C GLY A 47 8.77 22.07 0.70
N VAL A 48 7.45 22.04 0.46
CA VAL A 48 6.79 22.81 -0.61
C VAL A 48 6.49 24.24 -0.12
N HIS A 49 6.81 25.25 -0.91
CA HIS A 49 6.37 26.62 -0.66
C HIS A 49 4.91 26.79 -1.10
N VAL A 50 4.05 27.28 -0.20
CA VAL A 50 2.61 27.42 -0.43
C VAL A 50 2.18 28.87 -0.26
N SER A 51 1.54 29.41 -1.30
CA SER A 51 0.83 30.69 -1.28
C SER A 51 -0.67 30.43 -1.16
N PHE A 52 -1.27 30.80 -0.03
CA PHE A 52 -2.70 30.59 0.23
C PHE A 52 -3.49 31.86 -0.04
N ILE A 53 -4.26 31.89 -1.12
CA ILE A 53 -5.07 33.04 -1.53
C ILE A 53 -6.44 32.97 -0.87
N SER A 54 -6.83 34.04 -0.18
CA SER A 54 -8.19 34.22 0.34
C SER A 54 -8.42 35.69 0.69
N THR A 55 -9.66 36.05 1.04
CA THR A 55 -10.00 37.39 1.50
C THR A 55 -9.52 37.66 2.94
N PRO A 56 -9.30 38.93 3.35
CA PRO A 56 -8.69 39.27 4.64
C PRO A 56 -9.43 38.72 5.86
N LYS A 57 -10.76 38.85 5.92
CA LYS A 57 -11.56 38.38 7.06
C LYS A 57 -11.56 36.86 7.16
N ASN A 58 -11.53 36.17 6.02
CA ASN A 58 -11.41 34.72 6.00
C ASN A 58 -10.04 34.25 6.51
N ILE A 59 -8.96 34.94 6.15
CA ILE A 59 -7.60 34.65 6.67
C ILE A 59 -7.53 34.87 8.18
N GLN A 60 -8.12 35.95 8.70
CA GLN A 60 -8.18 36.21 10.15
C GLN A 60 -8.93 35.12 10.92
N ARG A 61 -9.89 34.44 10.29
CA ARG A 61 -10.68 33.35 10.87
C ARG A 61 -10.01 31.97 10.73
N LEU A 62 -8.94 31.84 9.94
CA LEU A 62 -8.19 30.60 9.80
C LEU A 62 -7.24 30.37 10.99
N PRO A 63 -6.85 29.12 11.27
CA PRO A 63 -5.81 28.84 12.26
C PRO A 63 -4.49 29.54 11.90
N LYS A 64 -3.69 29.88 12.92
CA LYS A 64 -2.37 30.47 12.70
C LYS A 64 -1.41 29.46 12.07
N ILE A 65 -0.57 29.93 11.15
CA ILE A 65 0.53 29.14 10.58
C ILE A 65 1.53 28.82 11.70
N PRO A 66 1.95 27.55 11.86
CA PRO A 66 3.01 27.21 12.80
C PRO A 66 4.30 27.99 12.50
N SER A 67 4.94 28.54 13.52
CA SER A 67 6.17 29.35 13.36
C SER A 67 7.30 28.59 12.65
N THR A 68 7.37 27.27 12.79
CA THR A 68 8.34 26.43 12.09
C THR A 68 8.10 26.34 10.59
N LEU A 69 6.92 26.70 10.09
CA LEU A 69 6.54 26.62 8.67
C LEU A 69 6.28 27.99 8.04
N SER A 70 6.44 29.10 8.79
CA SER A 70 6.14 30.45 8.29
C SER A 70 7.06 30.92 7.15
N HIS A 71 8.16 30.23 6.92
CA HIS A 71 9.02 30.48 5.75
C HIS A 71 8.49 29.78 4.48
N LEU A 72 7.68 28.73 4.63
CA LEU A 72 7.13 27.94 3.53
C LEU A 72 5.68 28.30 3.21
N VAL A 73 4.86 28.68 4.19
CA VAL A 73 3.44 29.04 3.97
C VAL A 73 3.23 30.54 4.12
N HIS A 74 2.64 31.16 3.11
CA HIS A 74 2.34 32.58 3.06
C HIS A 74 0.86 32.80 2.73
N PHE A 75 0.20 33.67 3.50
CA PHE A 75 -1.15 34.12 3.18
C PHE A 75 -1.10 35.28 2.18
N VAL A 76 -2.00 35.25 1.19
CA VAL A 76 -2.15 36.27 0.16
C VAL A 76 -3.56 36.82 0.27
N GLU A 77 -3.67 38.02 0.86
CA GLU A 77 -4.96 38.66 1.12
C GLU A 77 -5.44 39.43 -0.11
N LEU A 78 -6.58 39.06 -0.68
CA LEU A 78 -7.23 39.79 -1.78
C LEU A 78 -8.60 40.30 -1.32
N PRO A 79 -8.79 41.62 -1.16
CA PRO A 79 -10.07 42.19 -0.75
C PRO A 79 -11.19 41.84 -1.73
N LEU A 80 -12.34 41.41 -1.21
CA LEU A 80 -13.49 41.05 -2.04
C LEU A 80 -14.08 42.32 -2.71
N PRO A 81 -14.19 42.36 -4.05
CA PRO A 81 -14.76 43.51 -4.73
C PRO A 81 -16.25 43.67 -4.43
N SER A 82 -16.70 44.91 -4.24
CA SER A 82 -18.13 45.21 -4.07
C SER A 82 -18.91 44.90 -5.36
N LEU A 83 -20.16 44.45 -5.16
CA LEU A 83 -21.16 44.35 -6.22
C LEU A 83 -22.08 45.56 -6.19
N ASP A 84 -22.72 45.83 -7.32
CA ASP A 84 -23.68 46.92 -7.43
C ASP A 84 -24.85 46.72 -6.45
N ASN A 85 -25.39 47.83 -5.94
CA ASN A 85 -26.54 47.88 -5.03
C ASN A 85 -26.34 47.24 -3.64
N ASP A 86 -25.11 47.03 -3.19
CA ASP A 86 -24.78 46.49 -1.85
C ASP A 86 -25.56 45.19 -1.53
N ILE A 87 -25.70 44.32 -2.53
CA ILE A 87 -26.49 43.08 -2.42
C ILE A 87 -25.92 42.16 -1.33
N LEU A 88 -24.60 42.14 -1.18
CA LEU A 88 -23.91 41.45 -0.08
C LEU A 88 -23.78 42.40 1.12
N PRO A 89 -24.09 41.94 2.35
CA PRO A 89 -23.86 42.74 3.56
C PRO A 89 -22.40 43.20 3.67
N GLU A 90 -22.18 44.38 4.24
CA GLU A 90 -20.83 44.91 4.46
C GLU A 90 -19.97 43.90 5.24
N GLY A 91 -18.77 43.62 4.72
CA GLY A 91 -17.83 42.67 5.31
C GLY A 91 -18.24 41.20 5.21
N ALA A 92 -19.23 40.84 4.38
CA ALA A 92 -19.53 39.46 4.04
C ALA A 92 -18.50 38.91 3.05
N GLU A 93 -17.68 37.96 3.50
CA GLU A 93 -16.59 37.40 2.69
C GLU A 93 -16.65 35.87 2.56
N ALA A 94 -17.57 35.21 3.27
CA ALA A 94 -17.79 33.77 3.17
C ALA A 94 -19.27 33.43 3.25
N THR A 95 -19.64 32.21 2.84
CA THR A 95 -21.02 31.71 2.86
C THR A 95 -21.65 31.77 4.25
N VAL A 96 -20.85 31.60 5.32
CA VAL A 96 -21.31 31.71 6.72
C VAL A 96 -21.87 33.09 7.09
N ASP A 97 -21.49 34.14 6.35
CA ASP A 97 -21.91 35.54 6.56
C ASP A 97 -23.24 35.89 5.87
N ILE A 98 -23.75 35.02 4.99
CA ILE A 98 -24.91 35.29 4.13
C ILE A 98 -25.92 34.13 4.14
N PRO A 99 -27.18 34.36 3.71
CA PRO A 99 -28.14 33.28 3.50
C PRO A 99 -27.90 32.58 2.14
N PHE A 100 -28.44 31.36 1.99
CA PHE A 100 -28.16 30.46 0.86
C PHE A 100 -28.52 31.10 -0.49
N GLU A 101 -29.64 31.80 -0.57
CA GLU A 101 -30.10 32.51 -1.77
C GLU A 101 -29.14 33.62 -2.23
N LYS A 102 -28.22 34.08 -1.37
CA LYS A 102 -27.20 35.07 -1.75
C LYS A 102 -25.86 34.44 -2.16
N HIS A 103 -25.70 33.12 -2.10
CA HIS A 103 -24.44 32.46 -2.46
C HIS A 103 -24.02 32.76 -3.90
N GLU A 104 -24.97 32.92 -4.83
CA GLU A 104 -24.66 33.27 -6.23
C GLU A 104 -23.97 34.64 -6.36
N TYR A 105 -24.33 35.61 -5.52
CA TYR A 105 -23.69 36.93 -5.52
C TYR A 105 -22.27 36.85 -4.92
N LEU A 106 -22.04 36.01 -3.91
CA LEU A 106 -20.67 35.77 -3.41
C LEU A 106 -19.78 35.17 -4.50
N LYS A 107 -20.31 34.24 -5.32
CA LYS A 107 -19.59 33.69 -6.48
C LYS A 107 -19.25 34.77 -7.50
N ALA A 108 -20.22 35.62 -7.85
CA ALA A 108 -20.00 36.74 -8.77
C ALA A 108 -18.95 37.74 -8.25
N ALA A 109 -18.95 38.03 -6.94
CA ALA A 109 -17.93 38.88 -6.34
C ALA A 109 -16.53 38.26 -6.38
N LEU A 110 -16.42 36.95 -6.12
CA LEU A 110 -15.15 36.22 -6.21
C LEU A 110 -14.64 36.09 -7.65
N ASP A 111 -15.52 36.01 -8.65
CA ASP A 111 -15.10 36.00 -10.04
C ASP A 111 -14.42 37.32 -10.45
N LYS A 112 -14.78 38.45 -9.83
CA LYS A 112 -14.09 39.73 -10.03
C LYS A 112 -12.65 39.75 -9.48
N LEU A 113 -12.21 38.74 -8.73
CA LEU A 113 -10.80 38.60 -8.31
C LEU A 113 -9.88 38.06 -9.42
N GLN A 114 -10.42 37.67 -10.57
CA GLN A 114 -9.66 37.08 -11.68
C GLN A 114 -8.40 37.89 -12.02
N ASP A 115 -8.51 39.21 -12.21
CA ASP A 115 -7.37 40.05 -12.60
C ASP A 115 -6.30 40.13 -11.50
N ALA A 116 -6.72 40.24 -10.23
CA ALA A 116 -5.80 40.29 -9.10
C ALA A 116 -5.03 38.96 -8.94
N VAL A 117 -5.73 37.83 -9.10
CA VAL A 117 -5.09 36.51 -9.07
C VAL A 117 -4.21 36.30 -10.29
N LYS A 118 -4.63 36.76 -11.48
CA LYS A 118 -3.83 36.73 -12.70
C LYS A 118 -2.50 37.46 -12.50
N GLN A 119 -2.56 38.68 -11.95
CA GLN A 119 -1.37 39.46 -11.64
C GLN A 119 -0.47 38.77 -10.61
N PHE A 120 -1.05 38.16 -9.57
CA PHE A 120 -0.29 37.39 -8.59
C PHE A 120 0.45 36.20 -9.23
N VAL A 121 -0.25 35.40 -10.05
CA VAL A 121 0.33 34.25 -10.75
C VAL A 121 1.42 34.68 -11.72
N ALA A 122 1.21 35.77 -12.46
CA ALA A 122 2.22 36.34 -13.36
C ALA A 122 3.51 36.74 -12.63
N ASN A 123 3.39 37.26 -11.41
CA ASN A 123 4.52 37.70 -10.61
C ASN A 123 5.25 36.55 -9.89
N GLN A 124 4.51 35.54 -9.41
CA GLN A 124 5.09 34.45 -8.61
C GLN A 124 5.53 33.25 -9.44
N LEU A 125 4.90 33.02 -10.60
CA LEU A 125 5.13 31.87 -11.48
C LEU A 125 5.21 30.54 -10.70
N PRO A 126 4.14 30.14 -9.98
CA PRO A 126 4.14 28.89 -9.23
C PRO A 126 4.23 27.68 -10.17
N ASP A 127 4.79 26.57 -9.69
CA ASP A 127 4.84 25.31 -10.45
C ASP A 127 3.44 24.69 -10.62
N TRP A 128 2.61 24.86 -9.60
CA TRP A 128 1.25 24.31 -9.55
C TRP A 128 0.26 25.30 -8.94
N ILE A 129 -0.97 25.27 -9.46
CA ILE A 129 -2.14 25.83 -8.80
C ILE A 129 -3.03 24.68 -8.35
N ILE A 130 -3.31 24.63 -7.05
CA ILE A 130 -4.32 23.75 -6.46
C ILE A 130 -5.56 24.59 -6.20
N CYS A 131 -6.66 24.28 -6.85
CA CYS A 131 -7.89 25.08 -6.80
C CYS A 131 -9.12 24.23 -6.47
N ASP A 132 -10.13 24.91 -5.97
CA ASP A 132 -11.48 24.37 -5.77
C ASP A 132 -12.31 24.48 -7.05
N PHE A 133 -13.57 24.02 -7.06
CA PHE A 133 -14.43 24.10 -8.24
C PHE A 133 -14.84 25.53 -8.62
N ASN A 134 -14.95 26.45 -7.64
CA ASN A 134 -15.54 27.75 -7.89
C ASN A 134 -14.72 28.68 -8.82
N PRO A 135 -13.40 28.91 -8.64
CA PRO A 135 -12.62 29.85 -9.44
C PRO A 135 -12.33 29.34 -10.87
N HIS A 136 -13.36 29.04 -11.67
CA HIS A 136 -13.26 28.42 -13.00
C HIS A 136 -12.40 29.19 -14.02
N TRP A 137 -12.26 30.50 -13.85
CA TRP A 137 -11.37 31.38 -14.64
C TRP A 137 -9.88 31.10 -14.40
N VAL A 138 -9.52 30.38 -13.33
CA VAL A 138 -8.13 29.98 -13.06
C VAL A 138 -7.56 29.10 -14.16
N VAL A 139 -8.43 28.37 -14.89
CA VAL A 139 -8.04 27.55 -16.03
C VAL A 139 -7.38 28.40 -17.11
N ASP A 140 -7.96 29.56 -17.40
CA ASP A 140 -7.46 30.46 -18.44
C ASP A 140 -6.11 31.08 -18.02
N ILE A 141 -5.99 31.44 -16.74
CA ILE A 141 -4.73 31.95 -16.15
C ILE A 141 -3.64 30.87 -16.19
N ALA A 142 -3.96 29.65 -15.78
CA ALA A 142 -3.02 28.54 -15.77
C ALA A 142 -2.52 28.22 -17.19
N GLN A 143 -3.41 28.25 -18.18
CA GLN A 143 -3.04 28.08 -19.59
C GLN A 143 -2.15 29.22 -20.10
N GLU A 144 -2.49 30.48 -19.81
CA GLU A 144 -1.74 31.66 -20.25
C GLU A 144 -0.29 31.65 -19.73
N PHE A 145 -0.10 31.32 -18.45
CA PHE A 145 1.23 31.27 -17.83
C PHE A 145 1.88 29.88 -17.83
N GLN A 146 1.28 28.90 -18.50
CA GLN A 146 1.74 27.51 -18.57
C GLN A 146 1.96 26.85 -17.19
N VAL A 147 1.15 27.22 -16.21
CA VAL A 147 1.14 26.64 -14.87
C VAL A 147 0.25 25.41 -14.84
N LYS A 148 0.66 24.36 -14.14
CA LYS A 148 -0.12 23.11 -14.06
C LYS A 148 -1.22 23.24 -13.00
N LEU A 149 -2.38 22.67 -13.30
CA LEU A 149 -3.57 22.74 -12.43
C LEU A 149 -3.83 21.39 -11.73
N ILE A 150 -4.26 21.45 -10.47
CA ILE A 150 -4.81 20.32 -9.72
C ILE A 150 -6.14 20.75 -9.10
N LEU A 151 -7.18 19.94 -9.26
CA LEU A 151 -8.45 20.11 -8.54
C LEU A 151 -8.32 19.44 -7.17
N PHE A 152 -8.55 20.18 -6.09
CA PHE A 152 -8.75 19.59 -4.78
C PHE A 152 -10.25 19.50 -4.49
N SER A 153 -10.82 18.30 -4.69
CA SER A 153 -12.22 18.05 -4.44
C SER A 153 -12.48 17.84 -2.95
N ILE A 154 -13.26 18.75 -2.38
CA ILE A 154 -13.72 18.70 -0.98
C ILE A 154 -14.92 17.77 -0.82
N LEU A 155 -15.62 17.48 -1.92
CA LEU A 155 -16.66 16.47 -1.97
C LEU A 155 -16.05 15.08 -1.75
N SER A 156 -16.87 14.15 -1.25
CA SER A 156 -16.45 12.75 -1.13
C SER A 156 -16.14 12.16 -2.51
N ALA A 157 -15.31 11.11 -2.55
CA ALA A 157 -15.03 10.40 -3.80
C ALA A 157 -16.31 9.75 -4.34
N THR A 158 -17.15 9.26 -3.45
CA THR A 158 -18.48 8.73 -3.76
C THR A 158 -19.35 9.78 -4.44
N GLY A 159 -19.51 10.97 -3.85
CA GLY A 159 -20.32 12.06 -4.41
C GLY A 159 -19.80 12.52 -5.76
N THR A 160 -18.49 12.74 -5.86
CA THR A 160 -17.85 13.20 -7.11
C THR A 160 -18.05 12.19 -8.25
N THR A 161 -17.97 10.89 -7.96
CA THR A 161 -18.18 9.83 -8.96
C THR A 161 -19.58 9.83 -9.56
N PHE A 162 -20.60 10.34 -8.85
CA PHE A 162 -21.96 10.48 -9.38
C PHE A 162 -22.16 11.78 -10.14
N ILE A 163 -21.54 12.86 -9.68
CA ILE A 163 -21.84 14.23 -10.11
C ILE A 163 -20.99 14.66 -11.33
N VAL A 164 -19.82 14.07 -11.54
CA VAL A 164 -18.95 14.38 -12.68
C VAL A 164 -19.13 13.31 -13.76
N PRO A 165 -19.85 13.58 -14.87
CA PRO A 165 -19.97 12.63 -15.97
C PRO A 165 -18.67 12.51 -16.79
N PRO A 166 -18.40 11.34 -17.40
CA PRO A 166 -17.24 11.15 -18.29
C PRO A 166 -17.38 11.97 -19.58
N GLY A 167 -16.26 12.37 -20.19
CA GLY A 167 -16.19 13.42 -21.24
C GLY A 167 -17.10 13.29 -22.47
N THR A 168 -17.61 12.10 -22.83
CA THR A 168 -18.61 11.94 -23.90
C THR A 168 -20.05 12.16 -23.44
N ARG A 169 -20.27 12.29 -22.14
CA ARG A 169 -21.53 12.54 -21.43
C ARG A 169 -21.55 13.88 -20.70
N ALA A 170 -20.73 14.85 -21.12
CA ALA A 170 -20.76 16.22 -20.58
C ALA A 170 -22.09 16.97 -20.84
N GLY A 171 -23.17 16.27 -21.17
CA GLY A 171 -24.53 16.80 -21.11
C GLY A 171 -25.03 16.84 -19.67
N HIS A 172 -25.98 17.74 -19.41
CA HIS A 172 -26.61 17.92 -18.10
C HIS A 172 -27.11 16.60 -17.49
N LEU A 173 -26.93 16.46 -16.18
CA LEU A 173 -27.44 15.32 -15.43
C LEU A 173 -28.97 15.37 -15.40
N SER A 174 -29.64 14.27 -15.71
CA SER A 174 -31.08 14.15 -15.52
C SER A 174 -31.38 13.68 -14.09
N PRO A 175 -32.47 14.16 -13.44
CA PRO A 175 -32.87 13.65 -12.14
C PRO A 175 -33.01 12.12 -12.12
N GLU A 176 -33.55 11.52 -13.17
CA GLU A 176 -33.73 10.08 -13.30
C GLU A 176 -32.38 9.34 -13.32
N SER A 177 -31.38 9.87 -14.01
CA SER A 177 -30.03 9.26 -14.06
C SER A 177 -29.31 9.21 -12.71
N LEU A 178 -29.74 10.03 -11.75
CA LEU A 178 -29.17 10.10 -10.41
C LEU A 178 -29.90 9.18 -9.40
N THR A 179 -31.00 8.56 -9.79
CA THR A 179 -31.79 7.65 -8.92
C THR A 179 -31.33 6.19 -8.93
N ALA A 180 -30.22 5.90 -9.60
CA ALA A 180 -29.53 4.61 -9.57
C ALA A 180 -28.01 4.84 -9.59
N PRO A 181 -27.20 3.84 -9.16
CA PRO A 181 -25.76 3.88 -9.37
C PRO A 181 -25.43 4.07 -10.86
N PRO A 182 -24.51 5.00 -11.21
CA PRO A 182 -24.06 5.19 -12.58
C PRO A 182 -23.43 3.93 -13.17
N GLU A 183 -23.47 3.79 -14.49
CA GLU A 183 -22.95 2.59 -15.18
C GLU A 183 -21.45 2.29 -14.95
N TRP A 184 -20.66 3.31 -14.59
CA TRP A 184 -19.24 3.16 -14.30
C TRP A 184 -18.98 2.68 -12.87
N VAL A 185 -20.01 2.66 -12.02
CA VAL A 185 -19.99 1.95 -10.74
C VAL A 185 -20.26 0.47 -11.03
N THR A 186 -19.20 -0.27 -11.38
CA THR A 186 -19.31 -1.68 -11.80
C THR A 186 -19.34 -2.69 -10.65
N PHE A 187 -19.40 -2.22 -9.41
CA PHE A 187 -19.50 -3.03 -8.20
C PHE A 187 -20.91 -2.94 -7.60
N PRO A 188 -21.38 -3.96 -6.85
CA PRO A 188 -22.69 -3.91 -6.24
C PRO A 188 -22.80 -2.72 -5.28
N SER A 189 -23.69 -1.77 -5.61
CA SER A 189 -23.99 -0.62 -4.77
C SER A 189 -25.47 -0.27 -4.83
N SER A 190 -25.97 0.29 -3.74
CA SER A 190 -27.32 0.82 -3.56
C SER A 190 -27.33 2.34 -3.41
N VAL A 191 -26.15 2.98 -3.46
CA VAL A 191 -26.02 4.44 -3.35
C VAL A 191 -26.69 5.11 -4.54
N ALA A 192 -27.63 6.00 -4.25
CA ALA A 192 -28.31 6.85 -5.23
C ALA A 192 -29.05 7.98 -4.52
N PHE A 193 -29.43 9.00 -5.28
CA PHE A 193 -30.39 10.00 -4.83
C PHE A 193 -31.82 9.44 -4.84
N ARG A 194 -32.68 9.95 -3.96
CA ARG A 194 -34.13 9.88 -4.17
C ARG A 194 -34.54 10.89 -5.22
N ILE A 195 -35.66 10.66 -5.90
CA ILE A 195 -36.10 11.52 -7.01
C ILE A 195 -36.23 13.00 -6.62
N HIS A 196 -36.79 13.32 -5.44
CA HIS A 196 -36.91 14.71 -4.98
C HIS A 196 -35.54 15.36 -4.71
N GLU A 197 -34.56 14.58 -4.24
CA GLU A 197 -33.18 15.03 -3.99
C GLU A 197 -32.47 15.30 -5.33
N ALA A 198 -32.63 14.39 -6.29
CA ALA A 198 -32.07 14.52 -7.64
C ALA A 198 -32.64 15.74 -8.40
N ILE A 199 -33.97 15.96 -8.32
CA ILE A 199 -34.61 17.15 -8.91
C ILE A 199 -34.02 18.42 -8.31
N HIS A 200 -33.91 18.50 -6.99
CA HIS A 200 -33.36 19.67 -6.31
C HIS A 200 -31.89 19.90 -6.67
N PHE A 201 -31.10 18.82 -6.74
CA PHE A 201 -29.70 18.87 -7.11
C PHE A 201 -29.51 19.41 -8.54
N CYS A 202 -30.13 18.78 -9.54
CA CYS A 202 -30.00 19.20 -10.94
C CYS A 202 -30.48 20.66 -11.14
N ALA A 203 -31.61 21.04 -10.53
CA ALA A 203 -32.14 22.39 -10.64
C ALA A 203 -31.19 23.47 -10.10
N GLY A 204 -30.37 23.16 -9.09
CA GLY A 204 -29.35 24.08 -8.58
C GLY A 204 -28.05 24.02 -9.37
N PHE A 205 -27.60 22.82 -9.74
CA PHE A 205 -26.28 22.58 -10.33
C PHE A 205 -26.17 23.11 -11.76
N ASP A 206 -27.22 22.96 -12.56
CA ASP A 206 -27.26 23.41 -13.96
C ASP A 206 -27.74 24.86 -14.13
N LYS A 207 -28.24 25.48 -13.06
CA LYS A 207 -28.76 26.85 -13.14
C LYS A 207 -27.61 27.84 -13.32
N VAL A 208 -27.61 28.53 -14.47
CA VAL A 208 -26.81 29.74 -14.66
C VAL A 208 -27.23 30.77 -13.61
N ASN A 209 -26.28 31.15 -12.76
CA ASN A 209 -26.52 32.04 -11.64
C ASN A 209 -26.05 33.47 -11.96
N SER A 210 -26.12 34.36 -10.97
CA SER A 210 -25.77 35.78 -11.11
C SER A 210 -24.32 36.06 -11.59
N SER A 211 -23.42 35.09 -11.57
CA SER A 211 -22.09 35.20 -12.17
C SER A 211 -22.06 34.98 -13.70
N GLY A 212 -23.17 34.53 -14.29
CA GLY A 212 -23.25 34.10 -15.68
C GLY A 212 -22.75 32.68 -15.96
N VAL A 213 -22.42 31.88 -14.94
CA VAL A 213 -21.88 30.51 -15.08
C VAL A 213 -22.52 29.58 -14.04
N SER A 214 -22.96 28.40 -14.48
CA SER A 214 -23.53 27.36 -13.61
C SER A 214 -22.46 26.64 -12.77
N ASP A 215 -22.86 25.96 -11.70
CA ASP A 215 -21.92 25.16 -10.90
C ASP A 215 -21.41 23.94 -11.69
N PHE A 216 -22.25 23.37 -12.56
CA PHE A 216 -21.86 22.33 -13.51
C PHE A 216 -20.70 22.78 -14.40
N GLU A 217 -20.84 23.92 -15.09
CA GLU A 217 -19.80 24.45 -15.97
C GLU A 217 -18.49 24.73 -15.23
N ARG A 218 -18.58 25.25 -13.99
CA ARG A 218 -17.40 25.49 -13.14
C ARG A 218 -16.66 24.19 -12.83
N VAL A 219 -17.38 23.17 -12.36
CA VAL A 219 -16.80 21.85 -12.02
C VAL A 219 -16.14 21.21 -13.23
N ILE A 220 -16.85 21.14 -14.37
CA ILE A 220 -16.34 20.47 -15.58
C ILE A 220 -15.12 21.21 -16.14
N LYS A 221 -15.16 22.55 -16.22
CA LYS A 221 -14.04 23.35 -16.74
C LYS A 221 -12.76 23.10 -15.96
N ILE A 222 -12.82 23.14 -14.62
CA ILE A 222 -11.65 22.90 -13.76
C ILE A 222 -11.24 21.44 -13.78
N HIS A 223 -12.19 20.53 -13.69
CA HIS A 223 -11.94 19.10 -13.70
C HIS A 223 -11.16 18.69 -14.95
N ASP A 224 -11.60 19.11 -16.13
CA ASP A 224 -11.00 18.72 -17.41
C ASP A 224 -9.60 19.30 -17.58
N ALA A 225 -9.41 20.58 -17.21
CA ALA A 225 -8.12 21.26 -17.27
C ALA A 225 -7.09 20.73 -16.26
N SER A 226 -7.54 20.16 -15.13
CA SER A 226 -6.66 19.66 -14.07
C SER A 226 -5.82 18.47 -14.55
N LYS A 227 -4.55 18.41 -14.15
CA LYS A 227 -3.64 17.28 -14.42
C LYS A 227 -3.82 16.13 -13.44
N ALA A 228 -4.34 16.42 -12.26
CA ALA A 228 -4.65 15.44 -11.22
C ALA A 228 -5.85 15.94 -10.38
N VAL A 229 -6.49 15.02 -9.66
CA VAL A 229 -7.56 15.34 -8.71
C VAL A 229 -7.19 14.81 -7.33
N ILE A 230 -7.16 15.69 -6.35
CA ILE A 230 -6.93 15.36 -4.95
C ILE A 230 -8.29 15.12 -4.28
N PHE A 231 -8.40 14.04 -3.51
CA PHE A 231 -9.55 13.77 -2.66
C PHE A 231 -9.17 13.76 -1.20
N ARG A 232 -9.92 14.48 -0.37
CA ARG A 232 -9.88 14.33 1.11
C ARG A 232 -10.54 13.01 1.52
N SER A 233 -9.91 11.91 1.17
CA SER A 233 -10.41 10.54 1.31
C SER A 233 -9.27 9.54 1.48
N CYS A 234 -9.58 8.29 1.82
CA CYS A 234 -8.61 7.20 1.89
C CYS A 234 -9.22 5.89 1.36
N TYR A 235 -8.37 4.96 0.93
CA TYR A 235 -8.79 3.68 0.35
C TYR A 235 -9.54 2.79 1.34
N GLU A 236 -9.21 2.90 2.62
CA GLU A 236 -9.82 2.13 3.70
C GLU A 236 -11.31 2.46 3.90
N ILE A 237 -11.74 3.66 3.49
CA ILE A 237 -13.13 4.11 3.59
C ILE A 237 -13.81 4.08 2.21
N GLU A 238 -13.29 4.79 1.21
CA GLU A 238 -13.95 4.99 -0.10
C GLU A 238 -13.26 4.26 -1.27
N GLY A 239 -12.45 3.22 -1.01
CA GLY A 239 -11.57 2.60 -2.01
C GLY A 239 -12.26 2.15 -3.31
N GLU A 240 -13.47 1.62 -3.25
CA GLU A 240 -14.24 1.20 -4.44
C GLU A 240 -14.58 2.39 -5.35
N TYR A 241 -15.01 3.51 -4.77
CA TYR A 241 -15.33 4.74 -5.52
C TYR A 241 -14.08 5.45 -6.01
N LEU A 242 -13.01 5.48 -5.21
CA LEU A 242 -11.71 6.00 -5.64
C LEU A 242 -11.20 5.24 -6.88
N ASN A 243 -11.30 3.90 -6.87
CA ASN A 243 -10.92 3.06 -8.01
C ASN A 243 -11.83 3.29 -9.23
N ALA A 244 -13.14 3.39 -9.03
CA ALA A 244 -14.07 3.69 -10.11
C ALA A 244 -13.78 5.06 -10.75
N TYR A 245 -13.52 6.08 -9.94
CA TYR A 245 -13.14 7.40 -10.40
C TYR A 245 -11.82 7.38 -11.20
N GLN A 246 -10.79 6.73 -10.67
CA GLN A 246 -9.48 6.60 -11.33
C GLN A 246 -9.59 5.89 -12.69
N LYS A 247 -10.46 4.86 -12.78
CA LYS A 247 -10.73 4.13 -14.02
C LYS A 247 -11.53 4.96 -15.02
N LEU A 248 -12.48 5.77 -14.54
CA LEU A 248 -13.38 6.55 -15.39
C LEU A 248 -12.66 7.67 -16.15
N PHE A 249 -11.75 8.38 -15.47
CA PHE A 249 -11.13 9.59 -16.03
C PHE A 249 -9.70 9.41 -16.52
N GLU A 250 -9.07 8.28 -16.24
CA GLU A 250 -7.67 7.98 -16.59
C GLU A 250 -6.70 9.10 -16.18
N LYS A 251 -7.06 9.86 -15.14
CA LYS A 251 -6.34 11.00 -14.59
C LYS A 251 -5.81 10.63 -13.22
N PRO A 252 -4.57 11.00 -12.85
CA PRO A 252 -4.05 10.75 -11.51
C PRO A 252 -5.01 11.25 -10.42
N MET A 253 -5.51 10.32 -9.63
CA MET A 253 -6.35 10.58 -8.46
C MET A 253 -5.52 10.33 -7.22
N ILE A 254 -5.46 11.32 -6.33
CA ILE A 254 -4.59 11.33 -5.15
C ILE A 254 -5.46 11.35 -3.89
N PRO A 255 -5.72 10.20 -3.25
CA PRO A 255 -6.39 10.15 -1.98
C PRO A 255 -5.39 10.59 -0.93
N ILE A 256 -5.60 11.78 -0.42
CA ILE A 256 -4.64 12.38 0.48
C ILE A 256 -4.78 11.84 1.91
N GLY A 257 -5.89 11.20 2.27
CA GLY A 257 -6.27 10.93 3.65
C GLY A 257 -7.33 11.91 4.11
N LEU A 258 -7.84 11.69 5.33
CA LEU A 258 -9.02 12.40 5.82
C LEU A 258 -8.71 13.75 6.47
N LEU A 259 -7.41 14.10 6.62
CA LEU A 259 -6.96 15.30 7.34
C LEU A 259 -7.75 15.49 8.66
N PRO A 260 -7.72 14.50 9.58
CA PRO A 260 -8.48 14.59 10.83
C PRO A 260 -8.11 15.86 11.59
N VAL A 261 -9.04 16.37 12.39
CA VAL A 261 -8.87 17.66 13.06
C VAL A 261 -8.11 17.44 14.36
N GLU A 262 -6.97 18.13 14.49
CA GLU A 262 -6.27 18.23 15.77
C GLU A 262 -7.07 19.14 16.71
N ARG A 263 -7.19 18.73 17.97
CA ARG A 263 -7.97 19.48 18.96
C ARG A 263 -7.28 20.80 19.29
N GLY A 264 -8.07 21.88 19.39
CA GLY A 264 -7.58 23.18 19.83
C GLY A 264 -7.61 23.30 21.35
N VAL A 265 -6.96 24.36 21.86
CA VAL A 265 -7.23 24.84 23.22
C VAL A 265 -8.49 25.69 23.15
N VAL A 266 -9.53 25.29 23.87
CA VAL A 266 -10.78 26.05 23.93
C VAL A 266 -10.63 27.16 24.95
N ASP A 267 -10.50 28.41 24.48
CA ASP A 267 -10.65 29.59 25.33
C ASP A 267 -12.07 30.14 25.18
N GLY A 268 -12.76 30.33 26.31
CA GLY A 268 -13.96 31.18 26.38
C GLY A 268 -15.32 30.55 26.04
N CYS A 269 -15.55 29.26 26.29
CA CYS A 269 -16.92 28.72 26.20
C CYS A 269 -17.76 29.22 27.39
N SER A 270 -18.75 30.07 27.13
CA SER A 270 -19.48 30.87 28.14
C SER A 270 -20.51 30.11 28.96
N ASP A 271 -20.83 28.87 28.58
CA ASP A 271 -21.77 28.01 29.30
C ASP A 271 -21.01 26.76 29.74
N ASN A 272 -21.21 26.29 30.97
CA ASN A 272 -20.62 25.07 31.56
C ASN A 272 -21.06 23.77 30.84
N ILE A 273 -20.91 23.71 29.51
CA ILE A 273 -21.25 22.59 28.62
C ILE A 273 -20.42 21.38 29.02
N PHE A 274 -19.12 21.55 29.22
CA PHE A 274 -18.23 20.45 29.60
C PHE A 274 -18.58 19.89 30.98
N GLU A 275 -18.87 20.74 31.98
CA GLU A 275 -19.34 20.23 33.28
C GLU A 275 -20.67 19.47 33.19
N TRP A 276 -21.57 19.88 32.28
CA TRP A 276 -22.81 19.14 32.04
C TRP A 276 -22.53 17.79 31.38
N LEU A 277 -21.61 17.76 30.40
CA LEU A 277 -21.18 16.54 29.71
C LEU A 277 -20.44 15.57 30.64
N ASP A 278 -19.64 16.06 31.58
CA ASP A 278 -18.93 15.29 32.60
C ASP A 278 -19.87 14.53 33.55
N LYS A 279 -21.09 15.05 33.74
CA LYS A 279 -22.13 14.43 34.59
C LYS A 279 -22.95 13.37 33.84
N GLN A 280 -22.76 13.21 32.54
CA GLN A 280 -23.49 12.22 31.73
C GLN A 280 -22.75 10.88 31.70
N ALA A 281 -23.50 9.79 31.52
CA ALA A 281 -22.90 8.47 31.33
C ALA A 281 -22.08 8.41 30.04
N SER A 282 -21.03 7.58 30.03
CA SER A 282 -20.19 7.41 28.83
C SER A 282 -21.02 6.93 27.64
N LYS A 283 -20.76 7.51 26.46
CA LYS A 283 -21.42 7.19 25.19
C LYS A 283 -22.96 7.23 25.25
N SER A 284 -23.55 8.09 26.09
CA SER A 284 -25.01 8.21 26.25
C SER A 284 -25.63 9.43 25.57
N VAL A 285 -24.85 10.48 25.31
CA VAL A 285 -25.35 11.77 24.78
C VAL A 285 -25.34 11.75 23.26
N VAL A 286 -26.41 12.29 22.67
CA VAL A 286 -26.50 12.61 21.25
C VAL A 286 -26.09 14.06 21.02
N PHE A 287 -25.06 14.29 20.21
CA PHE A 287 -24.76 15.63 19.70
C PHE A 287 -25.62 15.94 18.47
N VAL A 288 -26.23 17.11 18.41
CA VAL A 288 -27.08 17.52 17.28
C VAL A 288 -26.48 18.77 16.65
N GLY A 289 -26.11 18.70 15.38
CA GLY A 289 -25.45 19.79 14.69
C GLY A 289 -25.62 19.71 13.17
N PHE A 290 -26.21 20.73 12.57
CA PHE A 290 -26.49 20.77 11.13
C PHE A 290 -25.51 21.65 10.34
N GLY A 291 -24.37 22.01 10.94
CA GLY A 291 -23.33 22.83 10.30
C GLY A 291 -23.68 24.32 10.24
N SER A 292 -22.74 25.11 9.73
CA SER A 292 -22.92 26.56 9.56
C SER A 292 -23.81 26.91 8.38
N GLU A 293 -23.78 26.10 7.32
CA GLU A 293 -24.36 26.45 6.02
C GLU A 293 -25.86 26.14 5.92
N LEU A 294 -26.34 25.12 6.62
CA LEU A 294 -27.74 24.73 6.53
C LEU A 294 -28.64 25.67 7.33
N LYS A 295 -29.67 26.22 6.68
CA LYS A 295 -30.73 27.01 7.31
C LYS A 295 -32.01 26.19 7.34
N LEU A 296 -32.36 25.65 8.52
CA LEU A 296 -33.57 24.84 8.70
C LEU A 296 -34.83 25.71 8.75
N SER A 297 -35.91 25.21 8.15
CA SER A 297 -37.24 25.83 8.26
C SER A 297 -37.78 25.70 9.68
N LYS A 298 -38.81 26.50 10.01
CA LYS A 298 -39.48 26.42 11.31
C LYS A 298 -39.99 25.01 11.61
N ASP A 299 -40.66 24.41 10.64
CA ASP A 299 -41.25 23.07 10.80
C ASP A 299 -40.16 22.01 11.00
N GLN A 300 -39.03 22.11 10.28
CA GLN A 300 -37.90 21.19 10.45
C GLN A 300 -37.28 21.31 11.85
N VAL A 301 -37.06 22.53 12.36
CA VAL A 301 -36.56 22.75 13.72
C VAL A 301 -37.52 22.18 14.75
N PHE A 302 -38.83 22.34 14.54
CA PHE A 302 -39.85 21.87 15.46
C PHE A 302 -39.93 20.33 15.47
N GLU A 303 -39.93 19.67 14.31
CA GLU A 303 -39.91 18.21 14.24
C GLU A 303 -38.62 17.61 14.82
N ILE A 304 -37.46 18.25 14.63
CA ILE A 304 -36.21 17.84 15.30
C ILE A 304 -36.34 17.99 16.82
N ALA A 305 -36.84 19.13 17.30
CA ALA A 305 -37.02 19.37 18.73
C ALA A 305 -37.94 18.31 19.35
N TYR A 306 -39.11 18.07 18.77
CA TYR A 306 -40.03 17.04 19.27
C TYR A 306 -39.42 15.64 19.18
N GLY A 307 -38.68 15.32 18.12
CA GLY A 307 -38.01 14.02 18.00
C GLY A 307 -36.94 13.80 19.06
N LEU A 308 -36.18 14.84 19.43
CA LEU A 308 -35.24 14.78 20.56
C LEU A 308 -35.97 14.57 21.89
N GLU A 309 -37.08 15.30 22.11
CA GLU A 309 -37.91 15.15 23.31
C GLU A 309 -38.44 13.71 23.45
N GLU A 310 -39.00 13.16 22.37
CA GLU A 310 -39.61 11.82 22.29
C GLU A 310 -38.59 10.68 22.33
N SER A 311 -37.35 10.91 21.88
CA SER A 311 -36.28 9.90 21.95
C SER A 311 -35.92 9.48 23.39
N GLN A 312 -36.22 10.34 24.38
CA GLN A 312 -35.82 10.22 25.79
C GLN A 312 -34.30 10.10 26.02
N LEU A 313 -33.48 10.39 25.01
CA LEU A 313 -32.02 10.36 25.13
C LEU A 313 -31.48 11.70 25.68
N PRO A 314 -30.35 11.68 26.41
CA PRO A 314 -29.59 12.89 26.65
C PRO A 314 -29.10 13.49 25.35
N PHE A 315 -29.20 14.82 25.20
CA PHE A 315 -28.77 15.49 23.97
C PHE A 315 -28.11 16.84 24.23
N LEU A 316 -27.18 17.21 23.35
CA LEU A 316 -26.59 18.53 23.26
C LEU A 316 -26.80 19.05 21.83
N TRP A 317 -27.60 20.10 21.68
CA TRP A 317 -27.97 20.64 20.38
C TRP A 317 -27.31 21.99 20.13
N ALA A 318 -26.43 22.05 19.14
CA ALA A 318 -25.91 23.27 18.55
C ALA A 318 -26.94 23.87 17.58
N LEU A 319 -27.77 24.79 18.06
CA LEU A 319 -28.80 25.44 17.26
C LEU A 319 -28.33 26.83 16.84
N ARG A 320 -28.05 27.00 15.55
CA ARG A 320 -27.79 28.33 14.98
C ARG A 320 -29.10 29.12 14.93
N LYS A 321 -29.05 30.42 15.26
CA LYS A 321 -30.21 31.33 15.14
C LYS A 321 -30.82 31.24 13.74
N PRO A 322 -32.07 30.76 13.60
CA PRO A 322 -32.72 30.68 12.29
C PRO A 322 -33.00 32.07 11.72
N SER A 323 -32.94 32.22 10.39
CA SER A 323 -33.19 33.51 9.72
C SER A 323 -34.62 34.03 9.92
N TRP A 324 -35.56 33.14 10.19
CA TRP A 324 -36.97 33.46 10.47
C TRP A 324 -37.22 33.83 11.96
N GLU A 325 -36.22 33.73 12.83
CA GLU A 325 -36.34 34.14 14.24
C GLU A 325 -36.08 35.65 14.37
N SER A 326 -37.15 36.44 14.54
CA SER A 326 -37.08 37.89 14.71
C SER A 326 -36.62 38.34 16.09
N ASN A 327 -36.87 37.57 17.15
CA ASN A 327 -36.45 37.84 18.53
C ASN A 327 -35.78 36.62 19.16
N ASP A 328 -34.70 36.83 19.93
CA ASP A 328 -33.94 35.78 20.60
C ASP A 328 -34.80 35.06 21.65
N GLY A 329 -35.39 33.91 21.32
CA GLY A 329 -36.20 33.13 22.27
C GLY A 329 -37.27 32.22 21.67
N TYR A 330 -37.66 32.41 20.41
CA TYR A 330 -38.81 31.70 19.79
C TYR A 330 -38.44 30.65 18.74
N SER A 331 -37.16 30.28 18.60
CA SER A 331 -36.75 29.24 17.65
C SER A 331 -37.19 27.81 18.00
N LEU A 332 -37.67 27.56 19.22
CA LEU A 332 -38.04 26.22 19.70
C LEU A 332 -39.54 26.15 20.03
N PRO A 333 -40.14 24.95 20.03
CA PRO A 333 -41.49 24.76 20.53
C PRO A 333 -41.65 25.29 21.96
N VAL A 334 -42.81 25.89 22.24
CA VAL A 334 -43.12 26.44 23.57
C VAL A 334 -42.96 25.35 24.63
N GLY A 335 -42.21 25.66 25.70
CA GLY A 335 -41.95 24.76 26.82
C GLY A 335 -40.88 23.68 26.57
N PHE A 336 -40.25 23.64 25.39
CA PHE A 336 -39.30 22.57 25.05
C PHE A 336 -38.08 22.52 25.96
N ILE A 337 -37.49 23.69 26.28
CA ILE A 337 -36.32 23.78 27.15
C ILE A 337 -36.66 23.27 28.55
N GLU A 338 -37.83 23.64 29.09
CA GLU A 338 -38.30 23.22 30.40
C GLU A 338 -38.52 21.71 30.45
N ARG A 339 -39.23 21.14 29.46
CA ARG A 339 -39.55 19.70 29.37
C ARG A 339 -38.32 18.81 29.17
N THR A 340 -37.24 19.36 28.63
CA THR A 340 -35.99 18.61 28.36
C THR A 340 -34.84 18.98 29.29
N SER A 341 -35.00 19.97 30.18
CA SER A 341 -33.92 20.55 31.01
C SER A 341 -33.10 19.55 31.84
N ASN A 342 -33.67 18.40 32.18
CA ASN A 342 -33.02 17.33 32.94
C ASN A 342 -32.05 16.46 32.10
N ARG A 343 -32.20 16.44 30.77
CA ARG A 343 -31.44 15.57 29.85
C ARG A 343 -30.91 16.29 28.60
N GLY A 344 -31.38 17.50 28.33
CA GLY A 344 -31.09 18.26 27.13
C GLY A 344 -30.39 19.59 27.43
N ARG A 345 -29.51 19.98 26.53
CA ARG A 345 -28.96 21.34 26.45
C ARG A 345 -29.06 21.84 25.01
N VAL A 346 -29.52 23.07 24.84
CA VAL A 346 -29.49 23.77 23.54
C VAL A 346 -28.56 24.96 23.67
N CYS A 347 -27.52 24.97 22.84
CA CYS A 347 -26.53 26.04 22.78
C CYS A 347 -26.81 26.86 21.52
N LYS A 348 -27.12 28.14 21.72
CA LYS A 348 -27.26 29.11 20.63
C LYS A 348 -25.92 29.80 20.39
N GLY A 349 -25.46 29.83 19.15
CA GLY A 349 -24.19 30.49 18.77
C GLY A 349 -23.08 29.51 18.42
N TRP A 350 -21.83 29.99 18.49
CA TRP A 350 -20.65 29.16 18.22
C TRP A 350 -20.39 28.20 19.39
N ILE A 351 -19.98 26.98 19.07
CA ILE A 351 -19.58 25.96 20.05
C ILE A 351 -18.28 25.29 19.62
N PRO A 352 -17.46 24.79 20.57
CA PRO A 352 -16.27 24.00 20.27
C PRO A 352 -16.66 22.58 19.84
N GLN A 353 -17.24 22.46 18.63
CA GLN A 353 -17.86 21.22 18.14
C GLN A 353 -16.90 20.03 18.20
N LEU A 354 -15.64 20.21 17.81
CA LEU A 354 -14.69 19.11 17.78
C LEU A 354 -14.40 18.56 19.18
N GLU A 355 -14.24 19.44 20.16
CA GLU A 355 -13.97 19.08 21.55
C GLU A 355 -15.19 18.45 22.21
N ILE A 356 -16.39 18.91 21.85
CA ILE A 356 -17.65 18.26 22.23
C ILE A 356 -17.71 16.85 21.65
N LEU A 357 -17.47 16.68 20.35
CA LEU A 357 -17.50 15.36 19.69
C LEU A 357 -16.47 14.39 20.27
N ALA A 358 -15.34 14.90 20.77
CA ALA A 358 -14.31 14.11 21.43
C ALA A 358 -14.66 13.69 22.87
N HIS A 359 -15.70 14.28 23.47
CA HIS A 359 -16.04 14.04 24.86
C HIS A 359 -16.53 12.60 25.10
N SER A 360 -16.14 12.00 26.22
CA SER A 360 -16.39 10.58 26.54
C SER A 360 -17.88 10.23 26.66
N SER A 361 -18.72 11.21 26.99
CA SER A 361 -20.18 11.05 27.09
C SER A 361 -20.91 11.15 25.74
N ILE A 362 -20.32 11.75 24.70
CA ILE A 362 -20.92 11.75 23.36
C ILE A 362 -20.80 10.34 22.77
N GLY A 363 -21.95 9.71 22.49
CA GLY A 363 -22.02 8.37 21.91
C GLY A 363 -22.54 8.32 20.47
N GLY A 364 -23.21 9.37 20.03
CA GLY A 364 -23.70 9.49 18.66
C GLY A 364 -24.05 10.92 18.31
N SER A 365 -24.31 11.14 17.02
CA SER A 365 -24.62 12.45 16.50
C SER A 365 -25.70 12.42 15.44
N LEU A 366 -26.59 13.42 15.47
CA LEU A 366 -27.57 13.72 14.44
C LEU A 366 -27.11 14.92 13.61
N PHE A 367 -26.89 14.72 12.31
CA PHE A 367 -26.35 15.76 11.44
C PHE A 367 -26.66 15.53 9.96
N HIS A 368 -26.30 16.49 9.12
CA HIS A 368 -26.63 16.58 7.70
C HIS A 368 -25.77 15.73 6.76
N SER A 369 -24.91 14.83 7.26
CA SER A 369 -23.95 14.01 6.46
C SER A 369 -22.98 14.77 5.54
N GLY A 370 -22.65 16.03 5.86
CA GLY A 370 -21.54 16.72 5.20
C GLY A 370 -20.21 16.02 5.49
N TRP A 371 -19.36 15.86 4.46
CA TRP A 371 -18.18 14.99 4.54
C TRP A 371 -17.21 15.38 5.65
N GLY A 372 -17.04 16.68 5.91
CA GLY A 372 -16.24 17.18 7.04
C GLY A 372 -16.78 16.69 8.40
N SER A 373 -18.09 16.79 8.62
CA SER A 373 -18.73 16.32 9.86
C SER A 373 -18.74 14.80 10.00
N VAL A 374 -18.78 14.06 8.88
CA VAL A 374 -18.61 12.60 8.88
C VAL A 374 -17.23 12.24 9.44
N ILE A 375 -16.18 12.88 8.92
CA ILE A 375 -14.79 12.64 9.37
C ILE A 375 -14.65 12.98 10.86
N GLU A 376 -15.14 14.15 11.30
CA GLU A 376 -15.08 14.58 12.70
C GLU A 376 -15.77 13.59 13.66
N ASN A 377 -16.92 13.05 13.27
CA ASN A 377 -17.65 12.09 14.10
C ASN A 377 -17.00 10.71 14.12
N LEU A 378 -16.61 10.19 12.96
CA LEU A 378 -15.94 8.89 12.86
C LEU A 378 -14.60 8.90 13.59
N GLN A 379 -13.86 10.01 13.56
CA GLN A 379 -12.59 10.19 14.29
C GLN A 379 -12.71 9.82 15.79
N PHE A 380 -13.87 10.04 16.41
CA PHE A 380 -14.12 9.74 17.82
C PHE A 380 -15.04 8.52 18.06
N GLY A 381 -15.34 7.78 17.00
CA GLY A 381 -16.17 6.56 17.05
C GLY A 381 -17.63 6.84 17.42
N ASN A 382 -18.12 8.04 17.15
CA ASN A 382 -19.50 8.41 17.43
C ASN A 382 -20.44 7.75 16.42
N THR A 383 -21.55 7.23 16.92
CA THR A 383 -22.58 6.59 16.09
C THR A 383 -23.25 7.64 15.19
N LEU A 384 -23.37 7.36 13.90
CA LEU A 384 -23.88 8.34 12.94
C LEU A 384 -25.39 8.18 12.71
N VAL A 385 -26.14 9.24 12.99
CA VAL A 385 -27.54 9.37 12.57
C VAL A 385 -27.64 10.51 11.57
N LEU A 386 -28.07 10.20 10.36
CA LEU A 386 -27.92 11.08 9.21
C LEU A 386 -29.27 11.60 8.74
N LEU A 387 -29.37 12.91 8.56
CA LEU A 387 -30.52 13.60 8.00
C LEU A 387 -30.01 14.55 6.89
N PRO A 388 -29.72 14.03 5.68
CA PRO A 388 -29.11 14.80 4.59
C PRO A 388 -30.09 15.78 3.96
N PHE A 389 -29.63 16.94 3.50
CA PHE A 389 -30.48 17.96 2.87
C PHE A 389 -30.08 18.29 1.43
N ASN A 390 -28.83 18.69 1.18
CA ASN A 390 -28.44 19.31 -0.08
C ASN A 390 -27.14 18.73 -0.66
N ILE A 391 -26.87 19.05 -1.94
CA ILE A 391 -25.62 18.75 -2.66
C ILE A 391 -25.35 17.23 -2.68
N GLU A 392 -24.24 16.76 -2.12
CA GLU A 392 -23.81 15.36 -2.11
C GLU A 392 -24.17 14.64 -0.80
N GLN A 393 -24.76 15.35 0.16
CA GLN A 393 -25.11 14.81 1.48
C GLN A 393 -25.95 13.54 1.41
N PRO A 394 -26.98 13.43 0.52
CA PRO A 394 -27.72 12.20 0.39
C PRO A 394 -26.81 11.03 -0.01
N LEU A 395 -25.97 11.19 -1.03
CA LEU A 395 -25.04 10.14 -1.46
C LEU A 395 -24.10 9.71 -0.33
N ASN A 396 -23.53 10.65 0.41
CA ASN A 396 -22.71 10.35 1.59
C ASN A 396 -23.48 9.50 2.61
N ALA A 397 -24.76 9.82 2.86
CA ALA A 397 -25.56 9.09 3.82
C ALA A 397 -25.84 7.65 3.37
N ARG A 398 -26.19 7.42 2.10
CA ARG A 398 -26.47 6.06 1.59
C ARG A 398 -25.19 5.23 1.57
N PHE A 399 -24.07 5.84 1.19
CA PHE A 399 -22.75 5.23 1.29
C PHE A 399 -22.43 4.74 2.70
N LEU A 400 -22.62 5.60 3.71
CA LEU A 400 -22.35 5.24 5.10
C LEU A 400 -23.31 4.17 5.64
N VAL A 401 -24.57 4.17 5.22
CA VAL A 401 -25.54 3.11 5.54
C VAL A 401 -25.14 1.79 4.89
N GLU A 402 -24.73 1.79 3.62
CA GLU A 402 -24.23 0.62 2.90
C GLU A 402 -22.98 0.02 3.58
N LYS A 403 -22.06 0.88 4.02
CA LYS A 403 -20.89 0.50 4.84
C LYS A 403 -21.24 0.13 6.28
N ARG A 404 -22.52 0.19 6.68
CA ARG A 404 -23.01 -0.12 8.03
C ARG A 404 -22.36 0.74 9.12
N LEU A 405 -22.07 2.00 8.80
CA LEU A 405 -21.51 3.02 9.70
C LEU A 405 -22.56 4.03 10.19
N ALA A 406 -23.76 4.01 9.61
CA ALA A 406 -24.79 4.99 9.91
C ALA A 406 -26.21 4.42 9.89
N ILE A 407 -27.13 5.15 10.51
CA ILE A 407 -28.57 5.05 10.30
C ILE A 407 -29.03 6.35 9.67
N GLU A 408 -29.78 6.27 8.56
CA GLU A 408 -30.43 7.44 7.99
C GLU A 408 -31.84 7.59 8.57
N VAL A 409 -32.21 8.83 8.90
CA VAL A 409 -33.58 9.18 9.25
C VAL A 409 -34.48 8.97 8.03
N LYS A 410 -35.59 8.24 8.23
CA LYS A 410 -36.57 8.02 7.17
C LYS A 410 -37.18 9.34 6.71
N ARG A 411 -37.42 9.45 5.39
CA ARG A 411 -38.15 10.55 4.78
C ARG A 411 -39.37 10.03 4.05
N ASN A 412 -40.41 10.87 4.00
CA ASN A 412 -41.57 10.70 3.16
C ASN A 412 -41.20 10.94 1.67
N GLU A 413 -42.11 10.60 0.76
CA GLU A 413 -41.89 10.76 -0.69
C GLU A 413 -41.59 12.22 -1.08
N ASP A 414 -42.22 13.18 -0.40
CA ASP A 414 -42.02 14.62 -0.59
C ASP A 414 -40.73 15.16 0.06
N GLY A 415 -39.94 14.30 0.69
CA GLY A 415 -38.70 14.65 1.38
C GLY A 415 -38.88 15.18 2.80
N SER A 416 -40.11 15.29 3.31
CA SER A 416 -40.36 15.63 4.71
C SER A 416 -39.96 14.49 5.66
N PHE A 417 -39.82 14.79 6.95
CA PHE A 417 -39.56 13.81 8.01
C PHE A 417 -40.40 14.18 9.24
N THR A 418 -40.66 13.19 10.10
CA THR A 418 -41.42 13.41 11.34
C THR A 418 -40.54 13.26 12.58
N ARG A 419 -40.98 13.83 13.70
CA ARG A 419 -40.42 13.61 15.04
C ARG A 419 -40.28 12.13 15.39
N ASN A 420 -41.23 11.30 14.96
CA ASN A 420 -41.20 9.85 15.19
C ASN A 420 -40.03 9.20 14.45
N ASP A 421 -39.75 9.63 13.22
CA ASP A 421 -38.61 9.13 12.44
C ASP A 421 -37.28 9.50 13.09
N ILE A 422 -37.17 10.74 13.61
CA ILE A 422 -36.00 11.20 14.37
C ILE A 422 -35.83 10.36 15.64
N ALA A 423 -36.88 10.25 16.46
CA ALA A 423 -36.83 9.51 17.72
C ALA A 423 -36.50 8.03 17.50
N ALA A 424 -37.13 7.38 16.51
CA ALA A 424 -36.89 5.98 16.19
C ALA A 424 -35.45 5.74 15.72
N SER A 425 -34.93 6.59 14.83
CA SER A 425 -33.56 6.47 14.31
C SER A 425 -32.51 6.66 15.39
N LEU A 426 -32.72 7.67 16.27
CA LEU A 426 -31.84 7.91 17.42
C LEU A 426 -31.85 6.72 18.40
N ARG A 427 -33.02 6.19 18.73
CA ARG A 427 -33.13 5.02 19.63
C ARG A 427 -32.54 3.77 19.01
N GLN A 428 -32.75 3.54 17.72
CA GLN A 428 -32.15 2.41 17.01
C GLN A 428 -30.63 2.49 17.05
N ALA A 429 -30.05 3.66 16.77
CA ALA A 429 -28.61 3.86 16.77
C ALA A 429 -27.99 3.71 18.16
N MET A 430 -28.62 4.30 19.18
CA MET A 430 -28.01 4.49 20.50
C MET A 430 -28.36 3.39 21.51
N VAL A 431 -29.57 2.82 21.43
CA VAL A 431 -30.14 1.98 22.50
C VAL A 431 -30.39 0.56 22.04
N LEU A 432 -31.04 0.38 20.88
CA LEU A 432 -31.50 -0.94 20.45
C LEU A 432 -30.33 -1.84 20.01
N GLU A 433 -30.59 -3.15 20.00
CA GLU A 433 -29.58 -4.18 19.68
C GLU A 433 -29.21 -4.13 18.19
N GLU A 434 -30.15 -3.77 17.31
CA GLU A 434 -29.91 -3.59 15.87
C GLU A 434 -28.83 -2.54 15.59
N GLY A 435 -28.74 -1.50 16.43
CA GLY A 435 -27.71 -0.46 16.33
C GLY A 435 -26.34 -0.89 16.85
N LYS A 436 -26.24 -1.98 17.62
CA LYS A 436 -24.97 -2.39 18.26
C LYS A 436 -23.87 -2.67 17.26
N LYS A 437 -24.22 -3.29 16.12
CA LYS A 437 -23.27 -3.52 15.03
C LYS A 437 -22.74 -2.21 14.46
N ILE A 438 -23.61 -1.22 14.27
CA ILE A 438 -23.22 0.11 13.77
C ILE A 438 -22.30 0.79 14.79
N ARG A 439 -22.63 0.76 16.09
CA ARG A 439 -21.78 1.32 17.15
C ARG A 439 -20.39 0.67 17.21
N ASN A 440 -20.29 -0.63 16.95
CA ASN A 440 -19.01 -1.32 16.89
C ASN A 440 -18.23 -0.92 15.63
N ASN A 441 -18.89 -0.91 14.47
CA ASN A 441 -18.27 -0.53 13.21
C ASN A 441 -17.75 0.91 13.23
N THR A 442 -18.48 1.87 13.84
CA THR A 442 -17.99 3.25 13.95
C THR A 442 -16.77 3.36 14.85
N ARG A 443 -16.67 2.54 15.91
CA ARG A 443 -15.47 2.46 16.76
C ARG A 443 -14.27 1.85 16.03
N GLU A 444 -14.50 0.83 15.20
CA GLU A 444 -13.47 0.26 14.33
C GLU A 444 -13.02 1.27 13.28
N ALA A 445 -13.96 1.97 12.65
CA ALA A 445 -13.67 3.06 11.71
C ALA A 445 -12.87 4.20 12.38
N ALA A 446 -13.10 4.48 13.66
CA ALA A 446 -12.31 5.47 14.40
C ALA A 446 -10.81 5.11 14.47
N ALA A 447 -10.47 3.82 14.50
CA ALA A 447 -9.07 3.38 14.46
C ALA A 447 -8.39 3.64 13.11
N ILE A 448 -9.17 3.90 12.07
CA ILE A 448 -8.70 4.30 10.73
C ILE A 448 -8.75 5.82 10.63
N VAL A 449 -9.93 6.42 10.80
CA VAL A 449 -10.18 7.86 10.60
C VAL A 449 -9.42 8.75 11.59
N GLY A 450 -9.31 8.31 12.84
CA GLY A 450 -8.55 9.02 13.88
C GLY A 450 -7.05 8.76 13.84
N ASN A 451 -6.56 7.88 12.95
CA ASN A 451 -5.16 7.54 12.86
C ASN A 451 -4.39 8.61 12.07
N LEU A 452 -3.97 9.64 12.79
CA LEU A 452 -3.13 10.73 12.25
C LEU A 452 -1.91 10.20 11.50
N LYS A 453 -1.28 9.12 11.97
CA LYS A 453 -0.10 8.55 11.34
C LYS A 453 -0.43 7.86 10.01
N LEU A 454 -1.49 7.04 9.97
CA LEU A 454 -1.98 6.42 8.73
C LEU A 454 -2.24 7.50 7.68
N HIS A 455 -2.90 8.59 8.07
CA HIS A 455 -3.20 9.66 7.14
C HIS A 455 -1.96 10.47 6.76
N GLN A 456 -1.00 10.69 7.66
CA GLN A 456 0.30 11.27 7.31
C GLN A 456 1.07 10.41 6.31
N ASP A 457 1.03 9.08 6.47
CA ASP A 457 1.69 8.13 5.59
C ASP A 457 1.13 8.18 4.15
N HIS A 458 -0.16 8.52 3.95
CA HIS A 458 -0.71 8.71 2.59
C HIS A 458 -0.03 9.86 1.82
N TYR A 459 0.50 10.88 2.51
CA TYR A 459 1.27 11.96 1.88
C TYR A 459 2.78 11.74 1.93
N ASN A 460 3.26 10.90 2.83
CA ASN A 460 4.67 10.60 2.98
C ASN A 460 4.89 9.07 3.07
N PRO A 461 4.64 8.34 1.98
CA PRO A 461 4.79 6.89 1.98
C PRO A 461 6.26 6.53 2.21
N ILE A 462 6.50 5.47 2.98
CA ILE A 462 7.85 4.95 3.19
C ILE A 462 8.45 4.58 1.84
N ARG A 463 9.64 5.08 1.58
CA ARG A 463 10.43 4.77 0.38
C ARG A 463 11.55 3.80 0.74
N VAL A 464 11.56 2.66 0.07
CA VAL A 464 12.56 1.61 0.21
C VAL A 464 13.31 1.44 -1.10
N THR A 465 14.64 1.43 -1.04
CA THR A 465 15.48 1.05 -2.18
C THR A 465 16.00 -0.37 -1.98
N MET A 466 15.75 -1.24 -2.96
CA MET A 466 16.17 -2.64 -2.99
C MET A 466 17.42 -2.79 -3.85
N ILE A 467 18.46 -3.42 -3.31
CA ILE A 467 19.75 -3.62 -3.99
C ILE A 467 20.17 -5.10 -3.91
N PRO A 468 19.58 -5.97 -4.75
CA PRO A 468 19.88 -7.40 -4.83
C PRO A 468 21.20 -7.69 -5.56
N TRP A 469 21.83 -8.82 -5.22
CA TRP A 469 22.92 -9.37 -6.03
C TRP A 469 22.41 -9.92 -7.38
N SER A 470 23.23 -9.84 -8.43
CA SER A 470 22.92 -10.28 -9.80
C SER A 470 22.91 -11.81 -9.99
N ALA A 471 22.09 -12.50 -9.20
CA ALA A 471 21.79 -13.92 -9.30
C ALA A 471 20.29 -14.13 -9.12
N PHE A 472 19.66 -15.05 -9.84
CA PHE A 472 18.19 -15.16 -9.82
C PHE A 472 17.67 -15.77 -8.51
N GLY A 473 18.52 -16.55 -7.82
CA GLY A 473 18.27 -16.94 -6.43
C GLY A 473 18.14 -15.76 -5.47
N HIS A 474 18.66 -14.59 -5.83
CA HIS A 474 18.64 -13.36 -5.03
C HIS A 474 17.62 -12.34 -5.56
N LEU A 475 17.60 -12.10 -6.87
CA LEU A 475 16.69 -11.16 -7.53
C LEU A 475 15.21 -11.51 -7.28
N ILE A 476 14.85 -12.78 -7.36
CA ILE A 476 13.45 -13.21 -7.23
C ILE A 476 12.91 -13.00 -5.80
N PRO A 477 13.61 -13.41 -4.72
CA PRO A 477 13.18 -13.07 -3.35
C PRO A 477 13.03 -11.57 -3.09
N PHE A 478 13.99 -10.75 -3.55
CA PHE A 478 13.88 -9.29 -3.43
C PHE A 478 12.66 -8.77 -4.18
N PHE A 479 12.42 -9.26 -5.41
CA PHE A 479 11.27 -8.84 -6.20
C PHE A 479 9.95 -9.22 -5.51
N LYS A 480 9.84 -10.45 -5.00
CA LYS A 480 8.67 -10.91 -4.24
C LYS A 480 8.42 -10.05 -2.99
N LEU A 481 9.48 -9.67 -2.27
CA LEU A 481 9.37 -8.76 -1.14
C LEU A 481 8.91 -7.36 -1.57
N SER A 482 9.44 -6.83 -2.68
CA SER A 482 8.99 -5.53 -3.23
C SER A 482 7.49 -5.52 -3.51
N ILE A 483 6.97 -6.59 -4.12
CA ILE A 483 5.52 -6.72 -4.36
C ILE A 483 4.74 -6.79 -3.05
N ALA A 484 5.21 -7.57 -2.07
CA ALA A 484 4.53 -7.71 -0.78
C ALA A 484 4.51 -6.39 0.02
N LEU A 485 5.60 -5.62 -0.02
CA LEU A 485 5.70 -4.29 0.58
C LEU A 485 4.79 -3.27 -0.11
N ALA A 486 4.75 -3.30 -1.44
CA ALA A 486 3.86 -2.43 -2.21
C ALA A 486 2.37 -2.72 -1.95
N LYS A 487 1.99 -4.00 -1.81
CA LYS A 487 0.64 -4.37 -1.35
C LYS A 487 0.30 -3.80 0.03
N ALA A 488 1.31 -3.50 0.85
CA ALA A 488 1.19 -2.87 2.15
C ALA A 488 1.45 -1.35 2.15
N GLY A 489 1.47 -0.71 0.96
CA GLY A 489 1.55 0.76 0.80
C GLY A 489 2.96 1.36 0.86
N VAL A 490 4.01 0.55 0.76
CA VAL A 490 5.40 1.03 0.73
C VAL A 490 5.83 1.28 -0.72
N HIS A 491 6.45 2.44 -0.98
CA HIS A 491 7.09 2.72 -2.26
C HIS A 491 8.42 1.99 -2.34
N VAL A 492 8.65 1.26 -3.43
CA VAL A 492 9.84 0.44 -3.63
C VAL A 492 10.53 0.79 -4.94
N SER A 493 11.79 1.17 -4.85
CA SER A 493 12.71 1.31 -5.98
C SER A 493 13.59 0.08 -6.07
N PHE A 494 13.43 -0.73 -7.11
CA PHE A 494 14.18 -1.96 -7.33
C PHE A 494 15.33 -1.74 -8.31
N ILE A 495 16.56 -1.70 -7.80
CA ILE A 495 17.77 -1.49 -8.61
C ILE A 495 18.24 -2.83 -9.19
N SER A 496 18.40 -2.89 -10.50
CA SER A 496 19.11 -3.97 -11.17
C SER A 496 19.56 -3.53 -12.56
N THR A 497 20.18 -4.43 -13.30
CA THR A 497 20.67 -4.16 -14.65
C THR A 497 19.57 -4.41 -15.69
N PRO A 498 19.62 -3.75 -16.87
CA PRO A 498 18.52 -3.79 -17.85
C PRO A 498 18.09 -5.20 -18.26
N LYS A 499 19.05 -6.10 -18.55
CA LYS A 499 18.76 -7.47 -18.98
C LYS A 499 18.16 -8.30 -17.85
N ASN A 500 18.55 -8.03 -16.61
CA ASN A 500 17.96 -8.69 -15.45
C ASN A 500 16.52 -8.23 -15.21
N ILE A 501 16.23 -6.94 -15.38
CA ILE A 501 14.87 -6.39 -15.28
C ILE A 501 13.95 -6.98 -16.35
N GLN A 502 14.42 -7.11 -17.59
CA GLN A 502 13.66 -7.76 -18.67
C GLN A 502 13.31 -9.22 -18.38
N ARG A 503 14.13 -9.91 -17.58
CA ARG A 503 13.94 -11.31 -17.18
C ARG A 503 13.09 -11.48 -15.91
N LEU A 504 12.82 -10.41 -15.17
CA LEU A 504 11.96 -10.44 -13.99
C LEU A 504 10.47 -10.49 -14.39
N PRO A 505 9.60 -11.03 -13.51
CA PRO A 505 8.16 -10.93 -13.72
C PRO A 505 7.73 -9.46 -13.82
N LYS A 506 6.68 -9.20 -14.61
CA LYS A 506 6.11 -7.86 -14.72
C LYS A 506 5.50 -7.43 -13.39
N ILE A 507 5.67 -6.15 -13.06
CA ILE A 507 4.97 -5.54 -11.92
C ILE A 507 3.47 -5.53 -12.23
N PRO A 508 2.60 -6.00 -11.31
CA PRO A 508 1.16 -5.89 -11.48
C PRO A 508 0.75 -4.43 -11.73
N SER A 509 -0.13 -4.18 -12.71
CA SER A 509 -0.54 -2.81 -13.08
C SER A 509 -1.14 -2.03 -11.92
N THR A 510 -1.77 -2.70 -10.95
CA THR A 510 -2.31 -2.10 -9.73
C THR A 510 -1.23 -1.59 -8.77
N LEU A 511 0.02 -2.03 -8.91
CA LEU A 511 1.14 -1.66 -8.04
C LEU A 511 2.23 -0.84 -8.76
N SER A 512 2.05 -0.51 -10.04
CA SER A 512 3.04 0.24 -10.84
C SER A 512 3.32 1.65 -10.33
N HIS A 513 2.42 2.22 -9.53
CA HIS A 513 2.64 3.50 -8.86
C HIS A 513 3.53 3.37 -7.62
N LEU A 514 3.62 2.18 -7.01
CA LEU A 514 4.41 1.94 -5.80
C LEU A 514 5.74 1.25 -6.08
N VAL A 515 5.84 0.37 -7.08
CA VAL A 515 7.08 -0.34 -7.42
C VAL A 515 7.65 0.20 -8.72
N HIS A 516 8.91 0.61 -8.68
CA HIS A 516 9.64 1.16 -9.82
C HIS A 516 10.92 0.36 -10.05
N PHE A 517 11.13 -0.08 -11.29
CA PHE A 517 12.43 -0.63 -11.69
C PHE A 517 13.41 0.49 -12.01
N VAL A 518 14.62 0.39 -11.50
CA VAL A 518 15.72 1.33 -11.72
C VAL A 518 16.81 0.58 -12.46
N GLU A 519 16.89 0.82 -13.76
CA GLU A 519 17.85 0.14 -14.64
C GLU A 519 19.20 0.86 -14.59
N LEU A 520 20.23 0.18 -14.09
CA LEU A 520 21.61 0.66 -14.09
C LEU A 520 22.47 -0.26 -14.97
N PRO A 521 22.99 0.21 -16.11
CA PRO A 521 23.86 -0.60 -16.97
C PRO A 521 25.08 -1.12 -16.21
N LEU A 522 25.38 -2.41 -16.36
CA LEU A 522 26.56 -3.00 -15.72
C LEU A 522 27.84 -2.44 -16.37
N PRO A 523 28.75 -1.81 -15.61
CA PRO A 523 29.97 -1.26 -16.18
C PRO A 523 30.87 -2.36 -16.76
N SER A 524 31.49 -2.10 -17.92
CA SER A 524 32.46 -3.00 -18.51
C SER A 524 33.74 -3.08 -17.67
N LEU A 525 34.38 -4.25 -17.73
CA LEU A 525 35.72 -4.47 -17.21
C LEU A 525 36.73 -4.45 -18.34
N ASP A 526 37.98 -4.13 -18.02
CA ASP A 526 39.06 -4.16 -18.99
C ASP A 526 39.25 -5.57 -19.56
N ASN A 527 39.65 -5.64 -20.84
CA ASN A 527 39.95 -6.88 -21.58
C ASN A 527 38.75 -7.81 -21.89
N ASP A 528 37.51 -7.32 -21.86
CA ASP A 528 36.31 -8.08 -22.25
C ASP A 528 36.18 -9.46 -21.56
N ILE A 529 36.62 -9.52 -20.28
CA ILE A 529 36.69 -10.78 -19.53
C ILE A 529 35.30 -11.41 -19.35
N LEU A 530 34.28 -10.56 -19.20
CA LEU A 530 32.88 -10.97 -19.19
C LEU A 530 32.34 -10.92 -20.62
N PRO A 531 31.60 -11.97 -21.08
CA PRO A 531 30.92 -11.93 -22.37
C PRO A 531 30.00 -10.71 -22.50
N GLU A 532 29.86 -10.18 -23.72
CA GLU A 532 28.96 -9.06 -23.99
C GLU A 532 27.52 -9.40 -23.54
N GLY A 533 26.92 -8.49 -22.75
CA GLY A 533 25.58 -8.67 -22.19
C GLY A 533 25.49 -9.71 -21.08
N ALA A 534 26.59 -10.17 -20.48
CA ALA A 534 26.57 -10.97 -19.27
C ALA A 534 26.28 -10.07 -18.05
N GLU A 535 25.08 -10.17 -17.49
CA GLU A 535 24.62 -9.31 -16.39
C GLU A 535 24.23 -10.08 -15.13
N ALA A 536 24.19 -11.42 -15.18
CA ALA A 536 23.92 -12.28 -14.03
C ALA A 536 24.80 -13.54 -14.01
N THR A 537 24.87 -14.21 -12.86
CA THR A 537 25.60 -15.47 -12.67
C THR A 537 25.21 -16.54 -13.70
N LEU A 538 23.95 -16.58 -14.12
CA LEU A 538 23.45 -17.54 -15.11
C LEU A 538 24.07 -17.37 -16.52
N ASP A 539 24.63 -16.18 -16.82
CA ASP A 539 25.22 -15.86 -18.13
C ASP A 539 26.67 -16.34 -18.25
N ILE A 540 27.29 -16.74 -17.13
CA ILE A 540 28.72 -17.04 -17.06
C ILE A 540 28.98 -18.37 -16.34
N PRO A 541 30.19 -18.94 -16.46
CA PRO A 541 30.61 -20.07 -15.63
C PRO A 541 31.11 -19.61 -14.25
N PHE A 542 31.15 -20.53 -13.29
CA PHE A 542 31.38 -20.25 -11.87
C PHE A 542 32.71 -19.53 -11.63
N GLU A 543 33.77 -19.93 -12.34
CA GLU A 543 35.10 -19.34 -12.28
C GLU A 543 35.14 -17.86 -12.70
N LYS A 544 34.13 -17.37 -13.43
CA LYS A 544 34.03 -15.97 -13.82
C LYS A 544 33.17 -15.12 -12.87
N HIS A 545 32.56 -15.70 -11.84
CA HIS A 545 31.70 -14.96 -10.91
C HIS A 545 32.45 -13.82 -10.19
N GLU A 546 33.76 -13.97 -9.96
CA GLU A 546 34.57 -12.92 -9.34
C GLU A 546 34.70 -11.65 -10.19
N TYR A 547 34.69 -11.78 -11.52
CA TYR A 547 34.68 -10.64 -12.43
C TYR A 547 33.31 -9.96 -12.45
N LEU A 548 32.21 -10.73 -12.36
CA LEU A 548 30.87 -10.14 -12.24
C LEU A 548 30.75 -9.31 -10.96
N LYS A 549 31.35 -9.75 -9.85
CA LYS A 549 31.39 -8.97 -8.59
C LYS A 549 32.18 -7.68 -8.75
N ALA A 550 33.34 -7.73 -9.40
CA ALA A 550 34.14 -6.55 -9.68
C ALA A 550 33.39 -5.54 -10.58
N ALA A 551 32.67 -6.01 -11.60
CA ALA A 551 31.83 -5.17 -12.44
C ALA A 551 30.66 -4.55 -11.64
N TYR A 552 30.02 -5.34 -10.78
CA TYR A 552 28.93 -4.88 -9.93
C TYR A 552 29.39 -3.82 -8.93
N ASP A 553 30.61 -3.92 -8.37
CA ASP A 553 31.14 -2.91 -7.46
C ASP A 553 31.29 -1.54 -8.11
N LYS A 554 31.53 -1.49 -9.43
CA LYS A 554 31.55 -0.24 -10.19
C LYS A 554 30.18 0.44 -10.31
N LEU A 555 29.08 -0.22 -9.91
CA LEU A 555 27.75 0.41 -9.81
C LEU A 555 27.66 1.41 -8.64
N GLN A 556 28.64 1.44 -7.74
CA GLN A 556 28.66 2.29 -6.55
C GLN A 556 28.30 3.75 -6.86
N ASP A 557 28.92 4.36 -7.88
CA ASP A 557 28.70 5.78 -8.20
C ASP A 557 27.28 6.05 -8.72
N ALA A 558 26.78 5.17 -9.61
CA ALA A 558 25.43 5.27 -10.14
C ALA A 558 24.37 5.10 -9.04
N VAL A 559 24.58 4.14 -8.14
CA VAL A 559 23.69 3.93 -6.99
C VAL A 559 23.80 5.10 -6.00
N LYS A 560 25.00 5.63 -5.76
CA LYS A 560 25.20 6.81 -4.92
C LYS A 560 24.41 8.01 -5.45
N GLN A 561 24.51 8.28 -6.75
CA GLN A 561 23.76 9.35 -7.41
C GLN A 561 22.25 9.13 -7.30
N PHE A 562 21.78 7.89 -7.49
CA PHE A 562 20.37 7.56 -7.32
C PHE A 562 19.87 7.82 -5.89
N VAL A 563 20.62 7.35 -4.87
CA VAL A 563 20.27 7.55 -3.46
C VAL A 563 20.27 9.04 -3.09
N ALA A 564 21.25 9.81 -3.57
CA ALA A 564 21.31 11.26 -3.37
C ALA A 564 20.06 11.98 -3.93
N ASN A 565 19.56 11.53 -5.09
CA ASN A 565 18.42 12.14 -5.76
C ASN A 565 17.07 11.72 -5.16
N GLN A 566 16.94 10.47 -4.68
CA GLN A 566 15.68 9.92 -4.21
C GLN A 566 15.48 10.00 -2.68
N LEU A 567 16.58 10.08 -1.91
CA LEU A 567 16.60 10.11 -0.45
C LEU A 567 15.60 9.11 0.20
N PRO A 568 15.77 7.80 -0.05
CA PRO A 568 14.88 6.78 0.51
C PRO A 568 14.99 6.72 2.04
N ASP A 569 13.91 6.31 2.72
CA ASP A 569 13.91 6.11 4.18
C ASP A 569 14.77 4.93 4.59
N TRP A 570 14.77 3.88 3.75
CA TRP A 570 15.48 2.63 3.98
C TRP A 570 16.14 2.11 2.72
N ILE A 571 17.33 1.55 2.87
CA ILE A 571 17.96 0.68 1.88
C ILE A 571 17.93 -0.75 2.41
N ILE A 572 17.33 -1.65 1.63
CA ILE A 572 17.39 -3.10 1.85
C ILE A 572 18.35 -3.66 0.82
N CYS A 573 19.43 -4.28 1.28
CA CYS A 573 20.53 -4.72 0.42
C CYS A 573 20.91 -6.18 0.67
N ASP A 574 21.50 -6.76 -0.36
CA ASP A 574 22.09 -8.10 -0.33
C ASP A 574 23.55 -8.04 0.17
N PHE A 575 24.23 -9.19 0.24
CA PHE A 575 25.61 -9.28 0.73
C PHE A 575 26.65 -8.61 -0.20
N ASN A 576 26.40 -8.52 -1.51
CA ASN A 576 27.40 -8.04 -2.46
C ASN A 576 27.68 -6.52 -2.40
N PRO A 577 26.69 -5.61 -2.40
CA PRO A 577 26.89 -4.15 -2.40
C PRO A 577 27.43 -3.57 -1.07
N HIS A 578 28.56 -4.06 -0.55
CA HIS A 578 29.15 -3.63 0.72
C HIS A 578 29.47 -2.13 0.80
N TRP A 579 29.73 -1.47 -0.33
CA TRP A 579 29.94 -0.03 -0.46
C TRP A 579 28.68 0.80 -0.14
N VAL A 580 27.50 0.18 -0.11
CA VAL A 580 26.26 0.89 0.24
C VAL A 580 26.27 1.38 1.68
N VAL A 581 27.09 0.80 2.54
CA VAL A 581 27.30 1.27 3.92
C VAL A 581 27.78 2.71 3.93
N ASP A 582 28.73 3.05 3.06
CA ASP A 582 29.32 4.38 3.00
C ASP A 582 28.31 5.39 2.44
N ILE A 583 27.53 4.98 1.42
CA ILE A 583 26.43 5.77 0.85
C ILE A 583 25.34 6.04 1.89
N ALA A 584 24.91 5.00 2.61
CA ALA A 584 23.88 5.10 3.63
C ALA A 584 24.32 6.04 4.77
N GLN A 585 25.59 5.98 5.16
CA GLN A 585 26.16 6.88 6.16
C GLN A 585 26.21 8.33 5.65
N GLU A 586 26.66 8.55 4.41
CA GLU A 586 26.78 9.89 3.81
C GLU A 586 25.43 10.61 3.71
N PHE A 587 24.38 9.90 3.27
CA PHE A 587 23.04 10.48 3.11
C PHE A 587 22.12 10.23 4.32
N GLN A 588 22.65 9.70 5.43
CA GLN A 588 21.90 9.40 6.66
C GLN A 588 20.67 8.48 6.44
N VAL A 589 20.78 7.54 5.49
CA VAL A 589 19.75 6.55 5.18
C VAL A 589 19.94 5.30 6.03
N LYS A 590 18.85 4.68 6.48
CA LYS A 590 18.91 3.48 7.33
C LYS A 590 19.13 2.22 6.47
N LEU A 591 19.96 1.31 6.95
CA LEU A 591 20.31 0.08 6.24
C LEU A 591 19.68 -1.16 6.89
N ILE A 592 19.19 -2.08 6.06
CA ILE A 592 18.75 -3.43 6.43
C ILE A 592 19.46 -4.44 5.53
N LEU A 593 20.01 -5.50 6.12
CA LEU A 593 20.60 -6.62 5.39
C LEU A 593 19.54 -7.69 5.18
N PHE A 594 19.26 -8.05 3.94
CA PHE A 594 18.39 -9.17 3.62
C PHE A 594 19.24 -10.40 3.29
N VAL A 595 19.26 -11.36 4.22
CA VAL A 595 20.01 -12.61 4.09
C VAL A 595 19.18 -13.61 3.29
N ILE A 596 19.65 -13.95 2.10
CA ILE A 596 18.95 -14.84 1.16
C ILE A 596 19.09 -16.32 1.50
N ILE A 597 20.17 -16.70 2.19
CA ILE A 597 20.31 -18.07 2.72
C ILE A 597 19.31 -18.32 3.86
N SER A 598 19.00 -19.59 4.12
CA SER A 598 18.08 -19.97 5.20
C SER A 598 18.55 -19.47 6.58
N ALA A 599 17.61 -19.23 7.50
CA ALA A 599 17.94 -18.86 8.88
C ALA A 599 18.76 -19.97 9.56
N THR A 600 18.44 -21.23 9.24
CA THR A 600 19.20 -22.41 9.65
C THR A 600 20.65 -22.34 9.17
N GLY A 601 20.87 -22.10 7.88
CA GLY A 601 22.22 -22.00 7.29
C GLY A 601 23.01 -20.83 7.86
N ALA A 602 22.41 -19.65 7.98
CA ALA A 602 23.05 -18.47 8.56
C ALA A 602 23.43 -18.67 10.03
N THR A 603 22.54 -19.30 10.82
CA THR A 603 22.83 -19.64 12.22
C THR A 603 23.93 -20.67 12.32
N PHE A 604 23.93 -21.70 11.48
CA PHE A 604 24.96 -22.74 11.49
C PHE A 604 26.36 -22.17 11.20
N ILE A 605 26.47 -21.33 10.17
CA ILE A 605 27.73 -20.66 9.81
C ILE A 605 28.13 -19.70 10.94
N GLY A 606 27.16 -18.99 11.49
CA GLY A 606 27.35 -17.95 12.50
C GLY A 606 27.69 -16.60 11.85
N PRO A 607 27.18 -15.47 12.39
CA PRO A 607 27.54 -14.18 11.87
C PRO A 607 29.03 -13.90 12.13
N PRO A 608 29.69 -13.10 11.28
CA PRO A 608 31.11 -12.84 11.43
C PRO A 608 31.49 -12.32 12.82
N GLY A 609 32.59 -12.85 13.38
CA GLY A 609 33.09 -12.50 14.71
C GLY A 609 32.57 -13.37 15.86
N THR A 610 31.58 -14.24 15.63
CA THR A 610 31.07 -15.14 16.67
C THR A 610 31.91 -16.39 16.89
N ARG A 611 32.68 -16.82 15.88
CA ARG A 611 33.59 -17.97 16.01
C ARG A 611 34.94 -17.55 16.57
N THR A 612 35.50 -18.40 17.43
CA THR A 612 36.85 -18.24 18.02
C THR A 612 38.00 -18.37 17.01
N GLY A 613 37.71 -18.65 15.75
CA GLY A 613 38.66 -18.76 14.65
C GLY A 613 37.98 -18.86 13.29
N PRO A 614 38.76 -18.94 12.20
CA PRO A 614 38.20 -19.14 10.85
C PRO A 614 37.49 -20.49 10.74
N LEU A 615 36.54 -20.59 9.80
CA LEU A 615 35.84 -21.82 9.48
C LEU A 615 36.84 -22.88 9.01
N SER A 616 36.89 -24.01 9.72
CA SER A 616 37.56 -25.22 9.26
C SER A 616 36.54 -26.27 8.83
N PRO A 617 36.92 -27.19 7.92
CA PRO A 617 36.05 -28.30 7.55
C PRO A 617 35.56 -29.10 8.75
N GLU A 618 36.41 -29.33 9.75
CA GLU A 618 36.07 -30.04 10.98
C GLU A 618 34.97 -29.31 11.76
N SER A 619 35.10 -27.98 11.89
CA SER A 619 34.15 -27.13 12.63
C SER A 619 32.75 -27.01 11.99
N LEU A 620 32.61 -27.55 10.76
CA LEU A 620 31.38 -27.54 9.96
C LEU A 620 30.72 -28.93 9.89
N THR A 621 31.35 -29.96 10.45
CA THR A 621 30.82 -31.35 10.46
C THR A 621 29.99 -31.70 11.69
N ALA A 622 29.73 -30.73 12.55
CA ALA A 622 28.82 -30.83 13.70
C ALA A 622 28.07 -29.51 13.91
N PRO A 623 26.89 -29.51 14.57
CA PRO A 623 26.22 -28.30 15.01
C PRO A 623 27.15 -27.40 15.85
N PRO A 624 27.14 -26.07 15.63
CA PRO A 624 27.98 -25.16 16.41
C PRO A 624 27.46 -24.99 17.84
N GLU A 625 28.33 -24.53 18.74
CA GLU A 625 28.08 -24.46 20.20
C GLU A 625 26.89 -23.59 20.63
N TRP A 626 26.52 -22.59 19.83
CA TRP A 626 25.36 -21.72 20.11
C TRP A 626 24.01 -22.34 19.70
N VAL A 627 24.02 -23.42 18.93
CA VAL A 627 22.83 -24.24 18.67
C VAL A 627 22.61 -25.13 19.89
N THR A 628 21.90 -24.58 20.87
CA THR A 628 21.66 -25.19 22.20
C THR A 628 20.42 -26.08 22.27
N PHE A 629 19.72 -26.25 21.14
CA PHE A 629 18.59 -27.15 20.98
C PHE A 629 18.99 -28.39 20.17
N PRO A 630 18.28 -29.52 20.30
CA PRO A 630 18.59 -30.74 19.54
C PRO A 630 18.57 -30.48 18.02
N SER A 631 19.72 -30.62 17.38
CA SER A 631 19.90 -30.44 15.94
C SER A 631 20.95 -31.43 15.43
N SER A 632 20.72 -31.98 14.26
CA SER A 632 21.59 -32.86 13.48
C SER A 632 22.13 -32.18 12.23
N VAL A 633 21.67 -30.94 11.95
CA VAL A 633 22.09 -30.15 10.80
C VAL A 633 23.59 -29.87 10.85
N ALA A 634 24.33 -30.39 9.87
CA ALA A 634 25.75 -30.15 9.65
C ALA A 634 26.16 -30.51 8.21
N PHE A 635 27.30 -30.01 7.77
CA PHE A 635 27.90 -30.42 6.50
C PHE A 635 28.51 -31.82 6.59
N ARG A 636 28.53 -32.55 5.48
CA ARG A 636 29.47 -33.67 5.31
C ARG A 636 30.87 -33.14 5.04
N LYS A 637 31.88 -33.96 5.31
CA LYS A 637 33.30 -33.57 5.19
C LYS A 637 33.64 -32.98 3.81
N HIS A 638 33.21 -33.59 2.71
CA HIS A 638 33.49 -33.07 1.36
C HIS A 638 32.79 -31.72 1.08
N GLU A 639 31.59 -31.52 1.63
CA GLU A 639 30.81 -30.29 1.51
C GLU A 639 31.48 -29.15 2.30
N ALA A 640 31.92 -29.47 3.53
CA ALA A 640 32.64 -28.55 4.41
C ALA A 640 33.97 -28.07 3.81
N ILE A 641 34.73 -28.97 3.18
CA ILE A 641 35.97 -28.62 2.47
C ILE A 641 35.69 -27.61 1.35
N HIS A 642 34.67 -27.88 0.54
CA HIS A 642 34.30 -27.00 -0.57
C HIS A 642 33.81 -25.63 -0.08
N PHE A 643 32.98 -25.61 0.97
CA PHE A 643 32.47 -24.39 1.58
C PHE A 643 33.58 -23.50 2.15
N CYS A 644 34.52 -24.08 2.92
CA CYS A 644 35.66 -23.37 3.48
C CYS A 644 36.55 -22.76 2.40
N ALA A 645 36.82 -23.50 1.31
CA ALA A 645 37.68 -23.02 0.23
C ALA A 645 37.12 -21.77 -0.48
N GLY A 646 35.80 -21.66 -0.60
CA GLY A 646 35.15 -20.50 -1.20
C GLY A 646 35.03 -19.29 -0.27
N SER A 647 34.83 -19.52 1.03
CA SER A 647 34.42 -18.47 1.99
C SER A 647 35.46 -17.37 2.22
N TYR A 648 36.75 -17.71 2.16
CA TYR A 648 37.86 -16.78 2.41
C TYR A 648 38.58 -16.33 1.14
N LYS A 649 38.13 -16.77 -0.04
CA LYS A 649 38.77 -16.39 -1.30
C LYS A 649 38.50 -14.90 -1.56
N VAL A 650 39.57 -14.10 -1.56
CA VAL A 650 39.51 -12.71 -2.02
C VAL A 650 39.16 -12.73 -3.51
N SER A 651 38.08 -12.06 -3.88
CA SER A 651 37.65 -11.98 -5.27
C SER A 651 38.52 -10.99 -6.05
N SER A 652 38.39 -10.99 -7.38
CA SER A 652 39.00 -9.99 -8.26
C SER A 652 38.66 -8.53 -7.91
N SER A 653 37.65 -8.27 -7.05
CA SER A 653 37.38 -6.92 -6.52
C SER A 653 38.33 -6.48 -5.39
N GLY A 654 39.19 -7.37 -4.89
CA GLY A 654 40.03 -7.14 -3.71
C GLY A 654 39.32 -7.34 -2.36
N VAL A 655 38.06 -7.80 -2.35
CA VAL A 655 37.27 -8.03 -1.13
C VAL A 655 36.67 -9.44 -1.17
N SER A 656 36.73 -10.17 -0.06
CA SER A 656 36.09 -11.48 0.12
C SER A 656 34.59 -11.34 0.44
N ASP A 657 33.80 -12.39 0.18
CA ASP A 657 32.37 -12.39 0.50
C ASP A 657 32.14 -12.22 2.01
N PHE A 658 33.02 -12.79 2.85
CA PHE A 658 32.92 -12.66 4.30
C PHE A 658 33.17 -11.22 4.79
N GLU A 659 34.15 -10.51 4.22
CA GLU A 659 34.40 -9.09 4.52
C GLU A 659 33.22 -8.20 4.12
N ARG A 660 32.58 -8.49 2.97
CA ARG A 660 31.36 -7.79 2.55
C ARG A 660 30.24 -7.97 3.57
N ILE A 661 30.00 -9.22 4.00
CA ILE A 661 28.99 -9.56 5.00
C ILE A 661 29.30 -8.88 6.34
N ILE A 662 30.56 -8.89 6.80
CA ILE A 662 30.99 -8.20 8.03
C ILE A 662 30.57 -6.72 7.98
N LYS A 663 30.96 -6.03 6.90
CA LYS A 663 30.73 -4.59 6.76
C LYS A 663 29.24 -4.26 6.79
N LEU A 664 28.45 -5.00 6.02
CA LEU A 664 26.99 -4.82 5.95
C LEU A 664 26.32 -5.15 7.29
N HIS A 665 26.64 -6.30 7.87
CA HIS A 665 26.05 -6.73 9.12
C HIS A 665 26.33 -5.73 10.24
N GLY A 666 27.54 -5.16 10.31
CA GLY A 666 27.88 -4.12 11.29
C GLY A 666 27.01 -2.85 11.16
N ALA A 667 26.79 -2.39 9.92
CA ALA A 667 26.04 -1.17 9.64
C ALA A 667 24.51 -1.33 9.69
N SER A 668 23.99 -2.53 9.42
CA SER A 668 22.55 -2.78 9.35
C SER A 668 21.85 -2.65 10.71
N LYS A 669 20.69 -1.99 10.69
CA LYS A 669 19.78 -1.83 11.83
C LYS A 669 18.95 -3.08 12.13
N ALA A 670 18.73 -3.93 11.12
CA ALA A 670 18.03 -5.19 11.23
C ALA A 670 18.54 -6.18 10.18
N VAL A 671 18.24 -7.46 10.40
CA VAL A 671 18.51 -8.54 9.45
C VAL A 671 17.19 -9.19 9.06
N LEU A 672 16.92 -9.34 7.76
CA LEU A 672 15.73 -10.02 7.25
C LEU A 672 16.05 -11.45 6.86
N PHE A 673 15.09 -12.34 7.10
CA PHE A 673 15.07 -13.69 6.54
C PHE A 673 13.75 -13.96 5.86
N ARG A 674 13.81 -14.56 4.66
CA ARG A 674 12.64 -15.13 3.98
C ARG A 674 12.26 -16.44 4.68
N SER A 675 11.65 -16.30 5.84
CA SER A 675 11.34 -17.39 6.77
C SER A 675 10.11 -17.05 7.62
N CYS A 676 9.70 -18.00 8.45
CA CYS A 676 8.63 -17.84 9.43
C CYS A 676 8.94 -18.67 10.69
N TYR A 677 8.40 -18.23 11.83
CA TYR A 677 8.64 -18.88 13.12
C TYR A 677 8.08 -20.30 13.17
N GLU A 678 7.01 -20.59 12.43
CA GLU A 678 6.39 -21.91 12.37
C GLU A 678 7.31 -22.98 11.75
N ILE A 679 8.30 -22.58 10.95
CA ILE A 679 9.23 -23.49 10.29
C ILE A 679 10.64 -23.42 10.91
N GLU A 680 11.25 -22.22 11.01
CA GLU A 680 12.65 -22.05 11.45
C GLU A 680 12.79 -21.31 12.80
N GLY A 681 11.75 -21.27 13.64
CA GLY A 681 11.72 -20.41 14.84
C GLY A 681 12.90 -20.60 15.80
N GLU A 682 13.37 -21.83 16.01
CA GLU A 682 14.52 -22.13 16.88
C GLU A 682 15.81 -21.48 16.35
N TYR A 683 16.04 -21.55 15.03
CA TYR A 683 17.19 -20.94 14.38
C TYR A 683 17.08 -19.43 14.30
N LEU A 684 15.90 -18.87 14.00
CA LEU A 684 15.66 -17.42 14.02
C LEU A 684 15.98 -16.83 15.40
N ASN A 685 15.53 -17.48 16.47
CA ASN A 685 15.81 -17.07 17.84
C ASN A 685 17.29 -17.20 18.20
N ALA A 686 17.96 -18.27 17.78
CA ALA A 686 19.40 -18.43 17.98
C ALA A 686 20.20 -17.37 17.22
N PHE A 687 19.84 -17.09 15.97
CA PHE A 687 20.49 -16.03 15.18
C PHE A 687 20.32 -14.66 15.85
N GLN A 688 19.12 -14.33 16.31
CA GLN A 688 18.86 -13.06 17.01
C GLN A 688 19.74 -12.88 18.25
N LYS A 689 19.96 -13.95 19.02
CA LYS A 689 20.88 -13.92 20.16
C LYS A 689 22.33 -13.67 19.74
N LEU A 690 22.76 -14.20 18.60
CA LEU A 690 24.12 -14.01 18.09
C LEU A 690 24.40 -12.59 17.60
N VAL A 691 23.39 -11.93 17.02
CA VAL A 691 23.58 -10.62 16.35
C VAL A 691 23.20 -9.42 17.19
N GLU A 692 22.49 -9.65 18.31
CA GLU A 692 22.01 -8.62 19.25
C GLU A 692 21.27 -7.44 18.58
N LYS A 693 20.57 -7.73 17.49
CA LYS A 693 19.75 -6.77 16.72
C LYS A 693 18.47 -7.43 16.22
N PRO A 694 17.47 -6.65 15.80
CA PRO A 694 16.26 -7.20 15.21
C PRO A 694 16.54 -8.18 14.08
N VAL A 695 16.05 -9.41 14.24
CA VAL A 695 15.99 -10.44 13.20
C VAL A 695 14.53 -10.61 12.83
N ILE A 696 14.20 -10.25 11.60
CA ILE A 696 12.82 -10.08 11.16
C ILE A 696 12.51 -11.14 10.10
N PRO A 697 11.71 -12.18 10.42
CA PRO A 697 11.12 -13.03 9.41
C PRO A 697 10.09 -12.22 8.61
N ILE A 698 10.21 -12.22 7.28
CA ILE A 698 9.29 -11.50 6.37
C ILE A 698 8.24 -12.45 5.74
N GLY A 699 8.07 -13.63 6.32
CA GLY A 699 7.29 -14.71 5.75
C GLY A 699 8.03 -15.43 4.62
N LEU A 700 7.38 -16.46 4.08
CA LEU A 700 7.96 -17.30 3.02
C LEU A 700 7.72 -16.73 1.61
N LEU A 701 6.93 -15.66 1.49
CA LEU A 701 6.55 -15.02 0.22
C LEU A 701 6.11 -16.08 -0.82
N PRO A 702 5.07 -16.90 -0.52
CA PRO A 702 4.57 -17.91 -1.45
C PRO A 702 3.98 -17.26 -2.69
N VAL A 703 3.91 -18.02 -3.77
CA VAL A 703 3.50 -17.47 -5.07
C VAL A 703 1.99 -17.45 -5.19
N GLU A 704 1.41 -16.32 -5.59
CA GLU A 704 0.03 -16.26 -6.06
C GLU A 704 -0.03 -16.81 -7.48
N ARG A 705 -0.99 -17.71 -7.73
CA ARG A 705 -1.19 -18.34 -9.04
C ARG A 705 -1.39 -17.26 -10.09
N GLN A 706 -0.50 -17.16 -11.08
CA GLN A 706 -0.72 -16.39 -12.29
C GLN A 706 -1.03 -17.36 -13.43
N VAL A 707 -2.08 -17.09 -14.19
CA VAL A 707 -2.38 -17.82 -15.42
C VAL A 707 -1.52 -17.22 -16.51
N VAL A 708 -0.49 -17.93 -16.94
CA VAL A 708 0.34 -17.49 -18.07
C VAL A 708 -0.30 -17.98 -19.37
N ASP A 709 -0.72 -17.06 -20.22
CA ASP A 709 -1.21 -17.36 -21.57
C ASP A 709 -0.09 -17.92 -22.46
N GLY A 710 -0.39 -18.97 -23.22
CA GLY A 710 0.51 -19.51 -24.26
C GLY A 710 1.38 -20.70 -23.86
N CYS A 711 0.95 -21.49 -22.87
CA CYS A 711 1.73 -22.64 -22.44
C CYS A 711 1.68 -23.81 -23.44
N SER A 712 2.74 -24.63 -23.47
CA SER A 712 2.80 -25.82 -24.34
C SER A 712 1.75 -26.85 -23.89
N ASP A 713 0.58 -26.85 -24.53
CA ASP A 713 -0.57 -27.71 -24.25
C ASP A 713 -0.17 -29.19 -24.07
N THR A 714 0.85 -29.65 -24.80
CA THR A 714 1.36 -31.03 -24.76
C THR A 714 1.84 -31.51 -23.39
N ILE A 715 2.44 -30.64 -22.55
CA ILE A 715 2.93 -31.03 -21.22
C ILE A 715 1.74 -31.23 -20.27
N PHE A 716 0.78 -30.31 -20.31
CA PHE A 716 -0.42 -30.40 -19.47
C PHE A 716 -1.31 -31.56 -19.91
N GLU A 717 -1.48 -31.79 -21.21
CA GLU A 717 -2.17 -32.98 -21.72
C GLU A 717 -1.53 -34.29 -21.25
N TRP A 718 -0.20 -34.34 -21.14
CA TRP A 718 0.48 -35.51 -20.59
C TRP A 718 0.22 -35.66 -19.09
N LEU A 719 0.25 -34.55 -18.33
CA LEU A 719 -0.02 -34.53 -16.90
C LEU A 719 -1.47 -34.89 -16.56
N ASP A 720 -2.44 -34.44 -17.37
CA ASP A 720 -3.88 -34.72 -17.23
C ASP A 720 -4.19 -36.22 -17.35
N LYS A 721 -3.35 -36.96 -18.09
CA LYS A 721 -3.48 -38.42 -18.25
C LYS A 721 -2.89 -39.21 -17.07
N GLN A 722 -2.16 -38.55 -16.16
CA GLN A 722 -1.54 -39.21 -15.01
C GLN A 722 -2.48 -39.27 -13.82
N ALA A 723 -2.23 -40.22 -12.91
CA ALA A 723 -2.98 -40.29 -11.66
C ALA A 723 -2.64 -39.11 -10.73
N SER A 724 -3.58 -38.75 -9.86
CA SER A 724 -3.36 -37.68 -8.88
C SER A 724 -2.19 -38.04 -7.95
N LYS A 725 -1.31 -37.06 -7.71
CA LYS A 725 -0.12 -37.19 -6.85
C LYS A 725 0.82 -38.36 -7.21
N SER A 726 0.83 -38.84 -8.46
CA SER A 726 1.69 -39.94 -8.89
C SER A 726 3.00 -39.52 -9.56
N VAL A 727 3.07 -38.29 -10.08
CA VAL A 727 4.20 -37.82 -10.88
C VAL A 727 5.27 -37.16 -10.00
N VAL A 728 6.53 -37.49 -10.28
CA VAL A 728 7.70 -36.80 -9.74
C VAL A 728 8.14 -35.68 -10.67
N PHE A 729 8.17 -34.44 -10.18
CA PHE A 729 8.79 -33.34 -10.89
C PHE A 729 10.29 -33.29 -10.61
N VAL A 730 11.13 -33.27 -11.66
CA VAL A 730 12.58 -33.24 -11.52
C VAL A 730 13.09 -31.90 -12.04
N GLY A 731 13.72 -31.12 -11.16
CA GLY A 731 14.16 -29.77 -11.48
C GLY A 731 15.34 -29.33 -10.64
N PHE A 732 16.48 -29.09 -11.28
CA PHE A 732 17.71 -28.68 -10.59
C PHE A 732 17.98 -27.17 -10.68
N GLY A 733 17.02 -26.39 -11.19
CA GLY A 733 17.14 -24.94 -11.32
C GLY A 733 18.02 -24.52 -12.51
N SER A 734 18.15 -23.21 -12.70
CA SER A 734 18.94 -22.64 -13.80
C SER A 734 20.43 -22.57 -13.46
N GLU A 735 20.81 -22.29 -12.22
CA GLU A 735 22.21 -22.00 -11.89
C GLU A 735 23.11 -23.25 -11.79
N LEU A 736 22.55 -24.42 -11.50
CA LEU A 736 23.33 -25.65 -11.35
C LEU A 736 23.66 -26.28 -12.71
N LYS A 737 24.96 -26.46 -12.99
CA LYS A 737 25.45 -27.15 -14.20
C LYS A 737 25.90 -28.56 -13.82
N LEU A 738 25.05 -29.56 -14.09
CA LEU A 738 25.35 -30.97 -13.80
C LEU A 738 26.38 -31.55 -14.78
N SER A 739 27.28 -32.38 -14.28
CA SER A 739 28.22 -33.15 -15.12
C SER A 739 27.49 -34.24 -15.91
N LYS A 740 28.16 -34.78 -16.94
CA LYS A 740 27.60 -35.88 -17.74
C LYS A 740 27.22 -37.08 -16.87
N ASP A 741 28.13 -37.51 -16.00
CA ASP A 741 27.90 -38.66 -15.13
C ASP A 741 26.73 -38.42 -14.17
N GLN A 742 26.60 -37.20 -13.63
CA GLN A 742 25.47 -36.83 -12.77
C GLN A 742 24.13 -36.89 -13.50
N VAL A 743 24.06 -36.34 -14.72
CA VAL A 743 22.84 -36.41 -15.55
C VAL A 743 22.50 -37.86 -15.87
N PHE A 744 23.50 -38.69 -16.17
CA PHE A 744 23.29 -40.08 -16.53
C PHE A 744 22.81 -40.91 -15.32
N GLU A 745 23.41 -40.74 -14.15
CA GLU A 745 22.95 -41.41 -12.93
C GLU A 745 21.54 -40.97 -12.52
N ILE A 746 21.18 -39.69 -12.71
CA ILE A 746 19.80 -39.22 -12.50
C ILE A 746 18.84 -39.88 -13.49
N ALA A 747 19.19 -39.93 -14.78
CA ALA A 747 18.38 -40.57 -15.81
C ALA A 747 18.13 -42.06 -15.46
N TYR A 748 19.20 -42.81 -15.16
CA TYR A 748 19.05 -44.22 -14.79
C TYR A 748 18.24 -44.39 -13.49
N GLY A 749 18.43 -43.52 -12.49
CA GLY A 749 17.65 -43.58 -11.25
C GLY A 749 16.15 -43.32 -11.47
N LEU A 750 15.80 -42.41 -12.38
CA LEU A 750 14.41 -42.18 -12.78
C LEU A 750 13.83 -43.40 -13.51
N GLU A 751 14.58 -43.97 -14.45
CA GLU A 751 14.20 -45.18 -15.18
C GLU A 751 13.93 -46.36 -14.22
N GLU A 752 14.85 -46.61 -13.29
CA GLU A 752 14.83 -47.71 -12.32
C GLU A 752 13.77 -47.51 -11.22
N SER A 753 13.38 -46.27 -10.90
CA SER A 753 12.32 -45.98 -9.92
C SER A 753 10.95 -46.52 -10.33
N GLN A 754 10.73 -46.71 -11.65
CA GLN A 754 9.45 -47.07 -12.28
C GLN A 754 8.30 -46.08 -12.00
N LEU A 755 8.59 -44.89 -11.47
CA LEU A 755 7.59 -43.86 -11.23
C LEU A 755 7.34 -43.00 -12.47
N PRO A 756 6.13 -42.44 -12.63
CA PRO A 756 5.91 -41.38 -13.60
C PRO A 756 6.74 -40.14 -13.24
N PHE A 757 7.38 -39.51 -14.23
CA PHE A 757 8.20 -38.33 -13.98
C PHE A 757 8.10 -37.28 -15.10
N LEU A 758 8.26 -36.02 -14.71
CA LEU A 758 8.44 -34.89 -15.63
C LEU A 758 9.75 -34.20 -15.28
N TRP A 759 10.72 -34.22 -16.19
CA TRP A 759 12.06 -33.68 -15.96
C TRP A 759 12.32 -32.42 -16.78
N ALA A 760 12.53 -31.31 -16.07
CA ALA A 760 13.05 -30.07 -16.61
C ALA A 760 14.59 -30.15 -16.74
N LEU A 761 15.07 -30.63 -17.87
CA LEU A 761 16.51 -30.75 -18.12
C LEU A 761 17.01 -29.50 -18.84
N ARG A 762 17.87 -28.73 -18.17
CA ARG A 762 18.57 -27.62 -18.84
C ARG A 762 19.66 -28.21 -19.75
N LYS A 763 19.82 -27.62 -20.94
CA LYS A 763 20.89 -28.00 -21.89
C LYS A 763 22.26 -27.98 -21.18
N PRO A 764 22.94 -29.12 -21.04
CA PRO A 764 24.21 -29.18 -20.35
C PRO A 764 25.31 -28.45 -21.13
N SER A 765 26.23 -27.78 -20.44
CA SER A 765 27.32 -27.03 -21.09
C SER A 765 28.32 -27.90 -21.85
N TRP A 766 28.34 -29.21 -21.57
CA TRP A 766 29.18 -30.21 -22.24
C TRP A 766 28.53 -30.82 -23.48
N GLU A 767 27.26 -30.50 -23.77
CA GLU A 767 26.54 -31.00 -24.94
C GLU A 767 26.76 -30.08 -26.15
N SER A 768 27.47 -30.57 -27.16
CA SER A 768 27.70 -29.84 -28.42
C SER A 768 26.54 -29.96 -29.41
N ASN A 769 25.82 -31.09 -29.42
CA ASN A 769 24.64 -31.36 -30.27
C ASN A 769 23.51 -31.94 -29.41
N ASP A 770 22.26 -31.47 -29.59
CA ASP A 770 21.07 -31.74 -28.76
C ASP A 770 20.60 -33.22 -28.71
N GLU A 771 21.38 -34.18 -29.20
CA GLU A 771 21.04 -35.61 -29.24
C GLU A 771 21.66 -36.45 -28.12
N TYR A 772 22.65 -35.96 -27.36
CA TYR A 772 23.47 -36.80 -26.47
C TYR A 772 23.47 -36.42 -24.99
N SER A 773 22.55 -35.56 -24.55
CA SER A 773 22.41 -35.18 -23.12
C SER A 773 21.91 -36.31 -22.21
N LEU A 774 21.34 -37.38 -22.77
CA LEU A 774 20.75 -38.49 -22.03
C LEU A 774 21.38 -39.82 -22.46
N PRO A 775 21.31 -40.86 -21.60
CA PRO A 775 21.71 -42.21 -22.00
C PRO A 775 20.97 -42.67 -23.27
N VAL A 776 21.68 -43.38 -24.14
CA VAL A 776 21.12 -43.92 -25.38
C VAL A 776 19.88 -44.77 -25.08
N GLY A 777 18.77 -44.51 -25.79
CA GLY A 777 17.51 -45.25 -25.64
C GLY A 777 16.66 -44.83 -24.43
N PHE A 778 17.09 -43.87 -23.62
CA PHE A 778 16.39 -43.51 -22.37
C PHE A 778 14.98 -42.97 -22.62
N ILE A 779 14.82 -42.08 -23.61
CA ILE A 779 13.51 -41.48 -23.94
C ILE A 779 12.55 -42.58 -24.39
N GLU A 780 13.00 -43.51 -25.23
CA GLU A 780 12.20 -44.62 -25.73
C GLU A 780 11.76 -45.55 -24.59
N ARG A 781 12.70 -45.95 -23.72
CA ARG A 781 12.43 -46.86 -22.58
C ARG A 781 11.53 -46.25 -21.50
N THR A 782 11.44 -44.92 -21.44
CA THR A 782 10.63 -44.20 -20.45
C THR A 782 9.40 -43.53 -21.03
N SER A 783 9.21 -43.51 -22.35
CA SER A 783 8.13 -42.79 -23.06
C SER A 783 6.71 -43.02 -22.53
N ASN A 784 6.43 -44.18 -21.92
CA ASN A 784 5.11 -44.48 -21.35
C ASN A 784 4.85 -43.83 -19.98
N ARG A 785 5.88 -43.33 -19.29
CA ARG A 785 5.80 -42.82 -17.91
C ARG A 785 6.65 -41.57 -17.66
N GLY A 786 7.53 -41.20 -18.57
CA GLY A 786 8.49 -40.11 -18.44
C GLY A 786 8.32 -39.10 -19.55
N SER A 787 8.44 -37.82 -19.19
CA SER A 787 8.60 -36.73 -20.16
C SER A 787 9.80 -35.89 -19.78
N VAL A 788 10.68 -35.60 -20.74
CA VAL A 788 11.84 -34.73 -20.55
C VAL A 788 11.67 -33.48 -21.39
N CYS A 789 11.59 -32.34 -20.72
CA CYS A 789 11.49 -31.04 -21.35
C CYS A 789 12.85 -30.37 -21.32
N LYS A 790 13.41 -30.10 -22.51
CA LYS A 790 14.63 -29.31 -22.67
C LYS A 790 14.27 -27.84 -22.76
N GLY A 791 14.88 -27.01 -21.91
CA GLY A 791 14.70 -25.55 -21.93
C GLY A 791 13.82 -25.01 -20.81
N TRP A 792 13.17 -23.87 -21.05
CA TRP A 792 12.29 -23.22 -20.07
C TRP A 792 10.96 -23.96 -19.96
N ILE A 793 10.43 -24.04 -18.74
CA ILE A 793 9.12 -24.63 -18.45
C ILE A 793 8.34 -23.75 -17.45
N PRO A 794 7.00 -23.82 -17.47
CA PRO A 794 6.10 -23.16 -16.50
C PRO A 794 6.14 -23.90 -15.14
N GLN A 795 7.27 -23.82 -14.43
CA GLN A 795 7.52 -24.64 -13.25
C GLN A 795 6.40 -24.51 -12.19
N LEU A 796 5.88 -23.31 -11.94
CA LEU A 796 4.88 -23.09 -10.90
C LEU A 796 3.53 -23.70 -11.26
N GLU A 797 3.11 -23.61 -12.51
CA GLU A 797 1.88 -24.18 -13.02
C GLU A 797 1.95 -25.71 -13.03
N ILE A 798 3.11 -26.26 -13.41
CA ILE A 798 3.40 -27.69 -13.31
C ILE A 798 3.32 -28.14 -11.86
N LEU A 799 4.00 -27.46 -10.93
CA LEU A 799 3.94 -27.78 -9.50
C LEU A 799 2.53 -27.65 -8.95
N ALA A 800 1.70 -26.74 -9.46
CA ALA A 800 0.31 -26.60 -9.05
C ALA A 800 -0.63 -27.68 -9.63
N HIS A 801 -0.14 -28.53 -10.53
CA HIS A 801 -0.94 -29.58 -11.17
C HIS A 801 -1.27 -30.73 -10.20
N SER A 802 -2.49 -31.26 -10.30
CA SER A 802 -3.01 -32.29 -9.38
C SER A 802 -2.25 -33.62 -9.44
N SER A 803 -1.64 -33.93 -10.58
CA SER A 803 -0.83 -35.13 -10.82
C SER A 803 0.55 -35.09 -10.18
N ILE A 804 1.13 -33.91 -9.93
CA ILE A 804 2.43 -33.80 -9.25
C ILE A 804 2.25 -34.14 -7.77
N GLY A 805 2.99 -35.14 -7.28
CA GLY A 805 2.96 -35.58 -5.89
C GLY A 805 4.29 -35.56 -5.14
N GLY A 806 5.38 -35.39 -5.87
CA GLY A 806 6.70 -35.23 -5.27
C GLY A 806 7.69 -34.62 -6.24
N SER A 807 8.87 -34.29 -5.74
CA SER A 807 9.90 -33.64 -6.53
C SER A 807 11.31 -34.09 -6.17
N LEU A 808 12.19 -34.13 -7.17
CA LEU A 808 13.63 -34.33 -7.04
C LEU A 808 14.37 -33.05 -7.44
N PHE A 809 15.10 -32.45 -6.50
CA PHE A 809 15.75 -31.15 -6.72
C PHE A 809 16.93 -30.88 -5.78
N HIS A 810 17.64 -29.77 -6.01
CA HIS A 810 18.89 -29.43 -5.32
C HIS A 810 18.73 -28.88 -3.89
N SER A 811 17.52 -28.83 -3.31
CA SER A 811 17.27 -28.24 -1.98
C SER A 811 17.52 -26.73 -1.83
N GLY A 812 17.42 -25.95 -2.90
CA GLY A 812 17.48 -24.48 -2.80
C GLY A 812 16.20 -23.93 -2.17
N LEU A 813 16.32 -22.95 -1.27
CA LEU A 813 15.21 -22.45 -0.44
C LEU A 813 13.98 -22.02 -1.27
N GLY A 814 14.19 -21.38 -2.42
CA GLY A 814 13.11 -21.02 -3.34
C GLY A 814 12.30 -22.23 -3.79
N SER A 815 12.97 -23.27 -4.27
CA SER A 815 12.36 -24.53 -4.71
C SER A 815 11.68 -25.28 -3.55
N VAL A 816 12.25 -25.23 -2.34
CA VAL A 816 11.64 -25.83 -1.15
C VAL A 816 10.28 -25.20 -0.88
N ILE A 817 10.21 -23.87 -0.86
CA ILE A 817 8.97 -23.12 -0.61
C ILE A 817 7.94 -23.43 -1.70
N GLU A 818 8.33 -23.40 -2.98
CA GLU A 818 7.44 -23.70 -4.10
C GLU A 818 6.86 -25.11 -4.03
N ASN A 819 7.66 -26.11 -3.65
CA ASN A 819 7.19 -27.48 -3.53
C ASN A 819 6.30 -27.71 -2.30
N LEU A 820 6.70 -27.18 -1.13
CA LEU A 820 5.92 -27.33 0.10
C LEU A 820 4.60 -26.58 0.02
N GLN A 821 4.53 -25.45 -0.68
CA GLN A 821 3.28 -24.71 -0.90
C GLN A 821 2.16 -25.60 -1.48
N PHE A 822 2.51 -26.60 -2.31
CA PHE A 822 1.55 -27.54 -2.92
C PHE A 822 1.50 -28.92 -2.24
N GLY A 823 2.18 -29.07 -1.10
CA GLY A 823 2.22 -30.29 -0.31
C GLY A 823 2.94 -31.45 -0.99
N HIS A 824 3.90 -31.17 -1.86
CA HIS A 824 4.66 -32.21 -2.55
C HIS A 824 5.65 -32.88 -1.62
N THR A 825 5.86 -34.17 -1.85
CA THR A 825 6.88 -34.95 -1.14
C THR A 825 8.26 -34.56 -1.64
N LEU A 826 9.17 -34.20 -0.75
CA LEU A 826 10.49 -33.69 -1.15
C LEU A 826 11.53 -34.82 -1.18
N VAL A 827 12.16 -35.01 -2.32
CA VAL A 827 13.42 -35.75 -2.45
C VAL A 827 14.52 -34.76 -2.81
N VAL A 828 15.52 -34.66 -1.95
CA VAL A 828 16.55 -33.62 -2.05
C VAL A 828 17.91 -34.22 -2.37
N LEU A 829 18.61 -33.59 -3.30
CA LEU A 829 19.97 -33.93 -3.73
C LEU A 829 20.80 -32.64 -3.78
N PRO A 830 21.33 -32.15 -2.64
CA PRO A 830 22.00 -30.85 -2.56
C PRO A 830 23.41 -30.90 -3.15
N PHE A 831 23.88 -29.78 -3.70
CA PHE A 831 25.19 -29.69 -4.35
C PHE A 831 26.10 -28.65 -3.70
N ASN A 832 25.67 -27.40 -3.62
CA ASN A 832 26.57 -26.27 -3.33
C ASN A 832 26.05 -25.34 -2.22
N ILE A 833 26.95 -24.56 -1.63
CA ILE A 833 26.69 -23.45 -0.70
C ILE A 833 25.90 -23.91 0.53
N ASP A 834 24.64 -23.53 0.66
CA ASP A 834 23.78 -23.75 1.83
C ASP A 834 22.78 -24.89 1.64
N GLN A 835 22.68 -25.42 0.40
CA GLN A 835 21.77 -26.50 0.05
C GLN A 835 21.94 -27.74 0.96
N PRO A 836 23.16 -28.18 1.33
CA PRO A 836 23.30 -29.31 2.24
C PRO A 836 22.68 -29.06 3.62
N LEU A 837 22.83 -27.85 4.17
CA LEU A 837 22.25 -27.50 5.47
C LEU A 837 20.72 -27.46 5.40
N ILE A 838 20.16 -26.89 4.32
CA ILE A 838 18.71 -26.89 4.09
C ILE A 838 18.18 -28.32 3.99
N ALA A 839 18.86 -29.19 3.23
CA ALA A 839 18.43 -30.58 3.08
C ALA A 839 18.40 -31.31 4.43
N ARG A 840 19.40 -31.08 5.29
CA ARG A 840 19.51 -31.74 6.60
C ARG A 840 18.43 -31.25 7.53
N PHE A 841 18.16 -29.95 7.51
CA PHE A 841 17.06 -29.33 8.22
C PHE A 841 15.70 -29.93 7.81
N LEU A 842 15.47 -30.09 6.51
CA LEU A 842 14.22 -30.69 6.01
C LEU A 842 14.07 -32.16 6.40
N VAL A 843 15.15 -32.93 6.38
CA VAL A 843 15.14 -34.33 6.85
C VAL A 843 14.85 -34.38 8.35
N GLU A 844 15.49 -33.53 9.14
CA GLU A 844 15.28 -33.44 10.59
C GLU A 844 13.84 -33.09 10.96
N LYS A 845 13.22 -32.13 10.24
CA LYS A 845 11.80 -31.78 10.42
C LYS A 845 10.85 -32.83 9.81
N GLY A 846 11.36 -33.90 9.20
CA GLY A 846 10.57 -34.96 8.60
C GLY A 846 9.79 -34.51 7.36
N LEU A 847 10.32 -33.56 6.61
CA LEU A 847 9.73 -32.97 5.40
C LEU A 847 10.38 -33.46 4.10
N ALA A 848 11.54 -34.11 4.17
CA ALA A 848 12.25 -34.59 2.99
C ALA A 848 12.94 -35.94 3.21
N ILE A 849 13.22 -36.63 2.09
CA ILE A 849 14.19 -37.72 2.00
C ILE A 849 15.40 -37.19 1.22
N GLU A 850 16.58 -37.29 1.80
CA GLU A 850 17.81 -36.97 1.09
C GLU A 850 18.35 -38.20 0.36
N VAL A 851 18.73 -38.02 -0.91
CA VAL A 851 19.47 -39.03 -1.66
C VAL A 851 20.82 -39.29 -0.99
N LYS A 852 21.11 -40.56 -0.71
CA LYS A 852 22.39 -40.97 -0.11
C LYS A 852 23.55 -40.64 -1.05
N ARG A 853 24.68 -40.26 -0.44
CA ARG A 853 25.95 -40.02 -1.14
C ARG A 853 27.05 -40.90 -0.55
N ASN A 854 28.00 -41.27 -1.39
CA ASN A 854 29.27 -41.88 -1.00
C ASN A 854 30.16 -40.84 -0.27
N GLU A 855 31.25 -41.31 0.34
CA GLU A 855 32.17 -40.43 1.09
C GLU A 855 32.80 -39.33 0.22
N ASP A 856 33.08 -39.64 -1.05
CA ASP A 856 33.60 -38.71 -2.06
C ASP A 856 32.54 -37.71 -2.58
N GLY A 857 31.30 -37.83 -2.12
CA GLY A 857 30.18 -37.01 -2.53
C GLY A 857 29.48 -37.47 -3.81
N SER A 858 29.90 -38.57 -4.44
CA SER A 858 29.15 -39.16 -5.57
C SER A 858 27.82 -39.77 -5.09
N PHE A 859 26.87 -39.96 -6.02
CA PHE A 859 25.60 -40.66 -5.78
C PHE A 859 25.37 -41.68 -6.89
N THR A 860 24.53 -42.68 -6.62
CA THR A 860 24.21 -43.73 -7.59
C THR A 860 22.75 -43.68 -8.02
N ARG A 861 22.44 -44.18 -9.21
CA ARG A 861 21.08 -44.44 -9.71
C ARG A 861 20.22 -45.22 -8.72
N ASN A 862 20.82 -46.19 -8.02
CA ASN A 862 20.12 -47.02 -7.03
C ASN A 862 19.65 -46.17 -5.84
N ASP A 863 20.49 -45.26 -5.36
CA ASP A 863 20.14 -44.36 -4.25
C ASP A 863 19.03 -43.38 -4.65
N ILE A 864 19.05 -42.89 -5.90
CA ILE A 864 17.98 -42.05 -6.46
C ILE A 864 16.68 -42.84 -6.53
N ALA A 865 16.69 -44.01 -7.16
CA ALA A 865 15.51 -44.86 -7.31
C ALA A 865 14.92 -45.25 -5.95
N ALA A 866 15.76 -45.66 -5.00
CA ALA A 866 15.34 -46.02 -3.65
C ALA A 866 14.70 -44.83 -2.91
N SER A 867 15.31 -43.65 -2.96
CA SER A 867 14.80 -42.45 -2.30
C SER A 867 13.46 -42.00 -2.88
N LEU A 868 13.35 -42.02 -4.21
CA LEU A 868 12.10 -41.70 -4.92
C LEU A 868 10.98 -42.68 -4.55
N ARG A 869 11.26 -43.99 -4.58
CA ARG A 869 10.26 -45.01 -4.22
C ARG A 869 9.86 -44.90 -2.75
N GLN A 870 10.81 -44.70 -1.86
CA GLN A 870 10.53 -44.50 -0.44
C GLN A 870 9.59 -43.31 -0.23
N ALA A 871 9.90 -42.16 -0.83
CA ALA A 871 9.10 -40.95 -0.71
C ALA A 871 7.69 -41.12 -1.29
N MET A 872 7.59 -41.67 -2.50
CA MET A 872 6.35 -41.63 -3.27
C MET A 872 5.39 -42.78 -2.97
N VAL A 873 5.89 -44.02 -2.83
CA VAL A 873 5.03 -45.21 -2.86
C VAL A 873 5.16 -46.13 -1.65
N LEU A 874 6.32 -46.21 -1.00
CA LEU A 874 6.49 -47.10 0.15
C LEU A 874 5.80 -46.55 1.41
N GLU A 875 5.49 -47.44 2.36
CA GLU A 875 4.81 -47.07 3.62
C GLU A 875 5.72 -46.22 4.52
N GLU A 876 7.05 -46.43 4.47
CA GLU A 876 8.02 -45.64 5.23
C GLU A 876 7.96 -44.15 4.87
N GLY A 877 7.59 -43.81 3.62
CA GLY A 877 7.40 -42.42 3.18
C GLY A 877 6.07 -41.80 3.58
N LYS A 878 5.10 -42.58 4.06
CA LYS A 878 3.73 -42.10 4.34
C LYS A 878 3.71 -40.96 5.35
N LYS A 879 4.55 -41.04 6.39
CA LYS A 879 4.69 -39.98 7.39
C LYS A 879 5.18 -38.68 6.74
N ILE A 880 6.19 -38.75 5.89
CA ILE A 880 6.74 -37.58 5.19
C ILE A 880 5.69 -36.97 4.26
N ARG A 881 4.93 -37.79 3.51
CA ARG A 881 3.82 -37.31 2.66
C ARG A 881 2.73 -36.59 3.44
N ASN A 882 2.46 -37.01 4.67
CA ASN A 882 1.49 -36.32 5.54
C ASN A 882 2.08 -35.01 6.08
N ASN A 883 3.32 -35.04 6.56
CA ASN A 883 4.01 -33.85 7.08
C ASN A 883 4.12 -32.75 6.03
N THR A 884 4.45 -33.06 4.78
CA THR A 884 4.55 -32.05 3.71
C THR A 884 3.18 -31.42 3.39
N ARG A 885 2.09 -32.18 3.48
CA ARG A 885 0.73 -31.66 3.32
C ARG A 885 0.32 -30.75 4.48
N GLU A 886 0.70 -31.08 5.70
CA GLU A 886 0.48 -30.22 6.87
C GLU A 886 1.30 -28.93 6.76
N ALA A 887 2.58 -29.03 6.36
CA ALA A 887 3.44 -27.88 6.11
C ALA A 887 2.87 -26.96 5.02
N ALA A 888 2.18 -27.50 4.01
CA ALA A 888 1.53 -26.70 2.96
C ALA A 888 0.49 -25.72 3.53
N ALA A 889 -0.19 -26.07 4.62
CA ALA A 889 -1.16 -25.19 5.28
C ALA A 889 -0.52 -23.96 5.93
N ILE A 890 0.80 -24.00 6.19
CA ILE A 890 1.60 -22.88 6.70
C ILE A 890 2.30 -22.19 5.54
N VAL A 891 3.02 -22.95 4.72
CA VAL A 891 3.84 -22.42 3.62
C VAL A 891 2.98 -21.72 2.56
N GLY A 892 1.82 -22.29 2.21
CA GLY A 892 0.89 -21.72 1.25
C GLY A 892 -0.09 -20.69 1.81
N ASN A 893 -0.03 -20.37 3.11
CA ASN A 893 -0.98 -19.44 3.73
C ASN A 893 -0.63 -17.98 3.41
N LEU A 894 -1.20 -17.49 2.31
CA LEU A 894 -0.99 -16.11 1.84
C LEU A 894 -1.30 -15.05 2.91
N LYS A 895 -2.37 -15.24 3.70
CA LYS A 895 -2.75 -14.29 4.76
C LYS A 895 -1.75 -14.27 5.91
N LEU A 896 -1.25 -15.43 6.33
CA LEU A 896 -0.19 -15.50 7.34
C LEU A 896 1.04 -14.71 6.87
N HIS A 897 1.50 -14.93 5.64
CA HIS A 897 2.70 -14.25 5.17
C HIS A 897 2.48 -12.75 4.92
N GLN A 898 1.35 -12.35 4.34
CA GLN A 898 1.07 -10.96 4.00
C GLN A 898 0.56 -10.13 5.20
N ASP A 899 -0.47 -10.60 5.89
CA ASP A 899 -1.21 -9.83 6.89
C ASP A 899 -0.54 -9.87 8.27
N HIS A 900 0.36 -10.83 8.50
CA HIS A 900 1.10 -10.96 9.76
C HIS A 900 2.58 -10.60 9.60
N TYR A 901 3.35 -11.38 8.85
CA TYR A 901 4.80 -11.17 8.75
C TYR A 901 5.17 -9.87 8.03
N VAL A 902 4.66 -9.66 6.82
CA VAL A 902 4.94 -8.43 6.04
C VAL A 902 4.36 -7.21 6.74
N ALA A 903 3.14 -7.29 7.29
CA ALA A 903 2.54 -6.19 8.03
C ALA A 903 3.38 -5.76 9.24
N ALA A 904 3.89 -6.71 10.02
CA ALA A 904 4.78 -6.41 11.15
C ALA A 904 6.11 -5.80 10.70
N PHE A 905 6.66 -6.28 9.58
CA PHE A 905 7.85 -5.66 9.01
C PHE A 905 7.59 -4.22 8.55
N VAL A 906 6.43 -3.93 7.95
CA VAL A 906 6.04 -2.55 7.61
C VAL A 906 5.89 -1.68 8.86
N GLN A 907 5.36 -2.23 9.97
CA GLN A 907 5.35 -1.50 11.24
C GLN A 907 6.77 -1.17 11.72
N PHE A 908 7.72 -2.11 11.61
CA PHE A 908 9.13 -1.84 11.90
C PHE A 908 9.69 -0.72 11.01
N LEU A 909 9.44 -0.73 9.71
CA LEU A 909 9.89 0.34 8.81
C LEU A 909 9.31 1.72 9.23
N LYS A 910 8.07 1.75 9.73
CA LYS A 910 7.37 2.95 10.19
C LYS A 910 7.86 3.51 11.51
N ASN A 911 8.38 2.69 12.42
CA ASN A 911 8.67 3.12 13.80
C ASN A 911 10.10 2.81 14.28
N GLY A 912 10.86 2.00 13.55
CA GLY A 912 12.20 1.55 13.92
C GLY A 912 12.25 0.57 15.10
N ILE A 913 11.10 0.06 15.56
CA ILE A 913 10.96 -0.79 16.74
C ILE A 913 10.42 -2.15 16.32
N TRP A 914 11.24 -3.19 16.48
CA TRP A 914 10.81 -4.56 16.28
C TRP A 914 10.19 -5.10 17.56
N LYS A 915 8.95 -5.58 17.46
CA LYS A 915 8.32 -6.38 18.50
C LYS A 915 8.15 -7.78 17.93
N PRO A 916 8.86 -8.80 18.45
CA PRO A 916 8.60 -10.18 18.09
C PRO A 916 7.12 -10.47 18.33
N ILE A 917 6.46 -11.06 17.34
CA ILE A 917 5.01 -11.25 17.34
C ILE A 917 4.63 -12.52 18.08
#